data_AF-A0A935YDP3-F1
#
_entry.id   AF-A0A935YDP3-F1
#
_cell.length_a   1.000
_cell.length_b   1.000
_cell.length_c   1.000
_cell.angle_alpha   90.00
_cell.angle_beta   90.00
_cell.angle_gamma   90.00
#
_symmetry.space_group_name_H-M   'P 1'
#
loop_
_entity.id
_entity.type
_entity.pdbx_description
1 polymer ?
#
loop_
_entity_poly.entity_id
_entity_poly.type
_entity_poly.pdbx_seq_one_letter_code
_entity_poly.pdbx_strand_id
1 'polypeptide(L)'
;MGNGRRKRSIPVQEEFAMDAARPEQLIAQMLARVTAGLPAHEHVPHLRRWLDFNNHRFGPVLRAPLDQAHVAIMDAAETPARLTHPSRNGGENLTNWWLQRQREIAPRTGIGRYGEDRGIYDHPEEPREENPRKIHHAIDIFEPAGTEIFAPYLATVETLGVDPGRHGFGGILVLRHETDTGVPFWTLYGHLAPGSIAALKQGQRIAKGDRLGVLATPAENGDWPPHLHFQLMTHLMGWAVLDIIGISWASQWELWREICPDPNIILGIGANCAAPISRSKAQLARERQRHLAPSFSLAYDTPLKIVRGAGCHLYDEAGRAYLDMVNNVAHVGHCHPRIVDAADRQMALLNTNSRYLHDNLTTYIRRLAEILPPELSVIYLVNSGSEANDLALRLAHAHTKARDVVVVDHGYHGHLSSLIDISPYKFDGKGGAGRPAHTWVAEMPDPYRGRLRKGDKDVGPAYADSVATLVLDMVALGRKPMAFIAEGIQGCGGQIPFPHDYLGNAYRHVRREGGLCIADEVQVGFGRVGTHWWAFETQGVVPDIVTMGKPIGAGHPLAAVATTPEIAASFANGMEYFNTFGGNPVSAAIGLAVLDVIRDERLLHNARARGVQLMDGLRLLATRHRVIGDVRGLGLFIGAEFVKDRDTLQPDAAGLKAVIEAMKGAGVLLSSEGPHNNVLKIKPPLVISEADCAHFLSLLDRTLSDLHL
;
A
#
# COMPACT_ATOMS: atom_id res chain seq x y z
N MET A 1 41.03 72.56 12.94
CA MET A 1 42.44 72.37 13.35
C MET A 1 42.49 71.03 14.08
N GLY A 2 42.93 69.92 13.45
CA GLY A 2 44.32 69.40 13.47
C GLY A 2 44.66 68.90 14.89
N ASN A 3 45.14 67.69 15.21
CA ASN A 3 45.86 66.56 14.60
C ASN A 3 45.57 65.34 15.52
N GLY A 4 45.69 64.04 15.21
CA GLY A 4 46.52 63.28 14.27
C GLY A 4 47.15 62.08 15.02
N ARG A 5 47.18 60.90 14.38
CA ARG A 5 48.01 59.66 14.58
C ARG A 5 47.12 58.41 14.46
N ARG A 6 47.44 57.33 13.75
CA ARG A 6 48.52 56.94 12.81
C ARG A 6 47.96 55.75 12.01
N LYS A 7 48.01 55.79 10.68
CA LYS A 7 47.82 54.62 9.81
C LYS A 7 49.05 53.69 9.93
N ARG A 8 48.83 52.40 10.16
CA ARG A 8 49.77 51.32 9.81
C ARG A 8 49.13 50.49 8.70
N SER A 9 49.73 50.54 7.52
CA SER A 9 49.61 49.53 6.46
C SER A 9 50.43 48.29 6.82
N ILE A 10 50.13 47.15 6.17
CA ILE A 10 50.95 45.94 5.86
C ILE A 10 49.98 44.73 5.73
N PRO A 11 50.11 43.79 4.77
CA PRO A 11 50.18 43.93 3.31
C PRO A 11 49.10 43.05 2.60
N VAL A 12 48.98 43.21 1.28
CA VAL A 12 48.28 42.28 0.39
C VAL A 12 49.22 41.12 0.08
N GLN A 13 48.79 39.87 0.33
CA GLN A 13 49.19 38.59 -0.28
C GLN A 13 49.13 37.47 0.76
N GLU A 14 47.97 36.83 0.90
CA GLU A 14 47.89 35.42 1.32
C GLU A 14 46.91 34.74 0.34
N GLU A 15 47.47 33.88 -0.50
CA GLU A 15 46.73 32.86 -1.24
C GLU A 15 45.91 32.03 -0.24
N PHE A 16 44.59 32.22 -0.22
CA PHE A 16 43.70 31.20 0.29
C PHE A 16 43.74 30.03 -0.68
N ALA A 17 44.66 29.09 -0.45
CA ALA A 17 44.50 27.73 -0.93
C ALA A 17 43.23 27.17 -0.28
N MET A 18 42.14 27.09 -1.06
CA MET A 18 40.96 26.36 -0.64
C MET A 18 41.35 24.88 -0.51
N ASP A 19 41.38 24.36 0.70
CA ASP A 19 41.33 22.93 0.95
C ASP A 19 40.10 22.36 0.23
N ALA A 20 40.31 21.39 -0.67
CA ALA A 20 39.22 20.75 -1.40
C ALA A 20 38.24 20.10 -0.41
N ALA A 21 37.02 20.63 -0.31
CA ALA A 21 35.98 20.09 0.57
C ALA A 21 35.73 18.61 0.25
N ARG A 22 35.53 17.79 1.29
CA ARG A 22 35.23 16.36 1.10
C ARG A 22 33.88 16.21 0.36
N PRO A 23 33.70 15.20 -0.51
CA PRO A 23 32.47 15.05 -1.31
C PRO A 23 31.17 15.09 -0.50
N GLU A 24 31.15 14.50 0.70
CA GLU A 24 29.99 14.51 1.59
C GLU A 24 29.58 15.91 2.06
N GLN A 25 30.55 16.78 2.36
CA GLN A 25 30.29 18.16 2.76
C GLN A 25 29.71 18.95 1.60
N LEU A 26 30.21 18.70 0.38
CA LEU A 26 29.71 19.32 -0.83
C LEU A 26 28.26 18.89 -1.12
N ILE A 27 27.95 17.60 -1.00
CA ILE A 27 26.58 17.06 -1.15
C ILE A 27 25.64 17.70 -0.14
N ALA A 28 26.03 17.80 1.14
CA ALA A 28 25.22 18.43 2.17
C ALA A 28 24.94 19.91 1.87
N GLN A 29 25.93 20.65 1.38
CA GLN A 29 25.77 22.05 0.95
C GLN A 29 24.81 22.17 -0.24
N MET A 30 24.98 21.32 -1.26
CA MET A 30 24.10 21.31 -2.44
C MET A 30 22.66 20.93 -2.07
N LEU A 31 22.49 19.96 -1.16
CA LEU A 31 21.17 19.55 -0.65
C LEU A 31 20.47 20.71 0.07
N ALA A 32 21.20 21.44 0.92
CA ALA A 32 20.66 22.61 1.63
C ALA A 32 20.20 23.70 0.66
N ARG A 33 20.96 23.93 -0.43
CA ARG A 33 20.60 24.89 -1.48
C ARG A 33 19.32 24.48 -2.21
N VAL A 34 19.24 23.24 -2.68
CA VAL A 34 18.06 22.71 -3.39
C VAL A 34 16.82 22.74 -2.49
N THR A 35 16.98 22.38 -1.20
CA THR A 35 15.90 22.47 -0.20
C THR A 35 15.41 23.91 -0.01
N ALA A 36 16.29 24.90 -0.16
CA ALA A 36 15.96 26.33 -0.13
C ALA A 36 15.44 26.89 -1.47
N GLY A 37 15.26 26.06 -2.50
CA GLY A 37 14.82 26.48 -3.84
C GLY A 37 15.91 27.15 -4.69
N LEU A 38 17.19 26.95 -4.34
CA LEU A 38 18.34 27.43 -5.09
C LEU A 38 18.97 26.28 -5.92
N PRO A 39 19.65 26.56 -7.05
CA PRO A 39 20.37 25.54 -7.79
C PRO A 39 21.49 24.89 -6.95
N ALA A 40 21.71 23.59 -7.15
CA ALA A 40 22.71 22.78 -6.46
C ALA A 40 24.09 23.44 -6.50
N HIS A 41 24.51 23.95 -7.66
CA HIS A 41 25.65 24.85 -7.80
C HIS A 41 25.40 25.93 -8.85
N GLU A 42 26.27 26.95 -8.88
CA GLU A 42 26.06 28.17 -9.68
C GLU A 42 25.99 27.95 -11.19
N HIS A 43 26.63 26.90 -11.71
CA HIS A 43 26.68 26.64 -13.15
C HIS A 43 25.52 25.78 -13.66
N VAL A 44 24.74 25.10 -12.80
CA VAL A 44 23.64 24.21 -13.23
C VAL A 44 22.67 24.87 -14.21
N PRO A 45 22.13 26.09 -13.95
CA PRO A 45 21.16 26.70 -14.86
C PRO A 45 21.77 27.08 -16.20
N HIS A 46 23.05 27.49 -16.22
CA HIS A 46 23.76 27.84 -17.44
C HIS A 46 24.05 26.61 -18.30
N LEU A 47 24.55 25.55 -17.66
CA LEU A 47 24.87 24.30 -18.33
C LEU A 47 23.62 23.63 -18.93
N ARG A 48 22.50 23.60 -18.18
CA ARG A 48 21.23 23.06 -18.71
C ARG A 48 20.76 23.80 -19.96
N ARG A 49 20.73 25.14 -19.93
CA ARG A 49 20.37 25.95 -21.11
C ARG A 49 21.32 25.69 -22.28
N TRP A 50 22.62 25.53 -22.01
CA TRP A 50 23.59 25.22 -23.06
C TRP A 50 23.31 23.84 -23.67
N LEU A 51 23.08 22.81 -22.86
CA LEU A 51 22.76 21.46 -23.32
C LEU A 51 21.47 21.46 -24.17
N ASP A 52 20.43 22.18 -23.73
CA ASP A 52 19.15 22.26 -24.45
C ASP A 52 19.34 22.89 -25.83
N PHE A 53 20.09 24.00 -25.89
CA PHE A 53 20.34 24.73 -27.13
C PHE A 53 21.26 23.96 -28.09
N ASN A 54 22.20 23.17 -27.55
CA ASN A 54 23.24 22.49 -28.31
C ASN A 54 22.96 21.00 -28.52
N ASN A 55 21.77 20.48 -28.19
CA ASN A 55 21.44 19.07 -28.30
C ASN A 55 21.69 18.47 -29.71
N HIS A 56 21.45 19.24 -30.76
CA HIS A 56 21.70 18.89 -32.16
C HIS A 56 23.19 18.70 -32.50
N ARG A 57 24.12 19.14 -31.64
CA ARG A 57 25.58 18.99 -31.83
C ARG A 57 26.10 17.63 -31.36
N PHE A 58 25.32 16.85 -30.61
CA PHE A 58 25.73 15.52 -30.18
C PHE A 58 25.66 14.50 -31.33
N GLY A 59 26.53 13.50 -31.28
CA GLY A 59 26.58 12.37 -32.20
C GLY A 59 25.99 11.12 -31.53
N PRO A 60 25.72 10.07 -32.32
CA PRO A 60 25.16 8.84 -31.78
C PRO A 60 26.15 8.15 -30.83
N VAL A 61 25.64 7.66 -29.69
CA VAL A 61 26.42 6.86 -28.72
C VAL A 61 26.51 5.38 -29.14
N LEU A 62 25.56 4.90 -29.95
CA LEU A 62 25.58 3.57 -30.57
C LEU A 62 25.04 3.65 -32.01
N ARG A 63 25.31 2.62 -32.82
CA ARG A 63 24.87 2.61 -34.24
C ARG A 63 23.36 2.39 -34.41
N ALA A 64 22.71 1.68 -33.48
CA ALA A 64 21.28 1.40 -33.60
C ALA A 64 20.47 2.70 -33.49
N PRO A 65 19.42 2.87 -34.31
CA PRO A 65 18.55 4.04 -34.24
C PRO A 65 17.79 4.05 -32.90
N LEU A 66 17.78 5.21 -32.23
CA LEU A 66 17.08 5.41 -30.96
C LEU A 66 15.74 6.15 -31.10
N ASP A 67 15.15 6.15 -32.30
CA ASP A 67 13.83 6.75 -32.51
C ASP A 67 12.69 5.87 -31.93
N GLN A 68 11.48 6.43 -31.88
CA GLN A 68 10.31 5.79 -31.24
C GLN A 68 9.98 4.39 -31.80
N ALA A 69 10.24 4.14 -33.09
CA ALA A 69 9.93 2.86 -33.72
C ALA A 69 10.92 1.76 -33.30
N HIS A 70 12.15 2.14 -32.96
CA HIS A 70 13.25 1.21 -32.74
C HIS A 70 13.59 0.97 -31.27
N VAL A 71 13.02 1.73 -30.34
CA VAL A 71 13.25 1.55 -28.90
C VAL A 71 12.04 0.99 -28.17
N ALA A 72 12.23 0.12 -27.19
CA ALA A 72 11.20 -0.34 -26.28
C ALA A 72 11.61 -0.07 -24.83
N ILE A 73 10.69 0.43 -24.02
CA ILE A 73 10.95 0.61 -22.59
C ILE A 73 11.05 -0.77 -21.94
N MET A 74 12.10 -0.97 -21.14
CA MET A 74 12.25 -2.11 -20.25
C MET A 74 12.35 -1.57 -18.82
N ASP A 75 11.20 -1.43 -18.18
CA ASP A 75 11.09 -0.77 -16.88
C ASP A 75 11.45 -1.73 -15.75
N ALA A 76 12.42 -1.36 -14.92
CA ALA A 76 12.84 -2.19 -13.80
C ALA A 76 11.76 -2.36 -12.73
N ALA A 77 10.78 -1.45 -12.65
CA ALA A 77 9.60 -1.62 -11.80
C ALA A 77 8.66 -2.74 -12.28
N GLU A 78 8.77 -3.19 -13.54
CA GLU A 78 8.06 -4.37 -14.04
C GLU A 78 8.70 -5.69 -13.58
N THR A 79 9.89 -5.64 -12.96
CA THR A 79 10.56 -6.84 -12.46
C THR A 79 9.68 -7.52 -11.39
N PRO A 80 9.27 -8.78 -11.59
CA PRO A 80 8.46 -9.49 -10.61
C PRO A 80 9.13 -9.50 -9.23
N ALA A 81 8.39 -9.11 -8.19
CA ALA A 81 8.90 -9.10 -6.81
C ALA A 81 9.39 -10.46 -6.29
N ARG A 82 9.07 -11.56 -6.98
CA ARG A 82 9.59 -12.91 -6.70
C ARG A 82 11.04 -13.11 -7.14
N LEU A 83 11.51 -12.34 -8.13
CA LEU A 83 12.87 -12.40 -8.66
C LEU A 83 13.84 -11.49 -7.90
N THR A 84 13.32 -10.55 -7.12
CA THR A 84 14.09 -9.69 -6.22
C THR A 84 14.22 -10.27 -4.81
N HIS A 85 13.75 -11.51 -4.57
CA HIS A 85 13.78 -12.17 -3.25
C HIS A 85 14.18 -13.66 -3.37
N PRO A 86 15.33 -14.12 -2.84
CA PRO A 86 15.85 -15.48 -3.05
C PRO A 86 14.93 -16.59 -2.54
N SER A 87 14.21 -16.35 -1.44
CA SER A 87 13.24 -17.33 -0.90
C SER A 87 11.99 -17.52 -1.75
N ARG A 88 11.84 -16.77 -2.86
CA ARG A 88 10.69 -16.82 -3.77
C ARG A 88 11.06 -17.14 -5.22
N ASN A 89 12.35 -17.35 -5.54
CA ASN A 89 12.79 -17.39 -6.93
C ASN A 89 12.48 -18.71 -7.67
N GLY A 90 12.18 -19.80 -6.96
CA GLY A 90 11.82 -21.09 -7.59
C GLY A 90 12.82 -21.63 -8.63
N GLY A 91 14.07 -21.15 -8.63
CA GLY A 91 15.12 -21.45 -9.62
C GLY A 91 15.32 -20.41 -10.74
N GLU A 92 14.51 -19.35 -10.82
CA GLU A 92 14.58 -18.34 -11.88
C GLU A 92 15.58 -17.22 -11.52
N ASN A 93 16.57 -16.96 -12.38
CA ASN A 93 17.62 -15.94 -12.18
C ASN A 93 17.20 -14.60 -12.82
N LEU A 94 17.36 -13.48 -12.09
CA LEU A 94 17.13 -12.10 -12.55
C LEU A 94 17.75 -11.83 -13.94
N THR A 95 19.00 -12.24 -14.15
CA THR A 95 19.69 -12.07 -15.44
C THR A 95 18.95 -12.79 -16.58
N ASN A 96 18.45 -14.00 -16.33
CA ASN A 96 17.73 -14.78 -17.35
C ASN A 96 16.38 -14.15 -17.70
N TRP A 97 15.69 -13.57 -16.72
CA TRP A 97 14.42 -12.87 -16.93
C TRP A 97 14.63 -11.63 -17.81
N TRP A 98 15.64 -10.81 -17.51
CA TRP A 98 15.97 -9.64 -18.32
C TRP A 98 16.43 -10.03 -19.73
N LEU A 99 17.24 -11.08 -19.87
CA LEU A 99 17.63 -11.62 -21.17
C LEU A 99 16.43 -12.16 -21.97
N GLN A 100 15.45 -12.76 -21.30
CA GLN A 100 14.20 -13.16 -21.95
C GLN A 100 13.42 -11.93 -22.40
N ARG A 101 13.29 -10.90 -21.57
CA ARG A 101 12.61 -9.66 -21.93
C ARG A 101 13.27 -8.97 -23.12
N GLN A 102 14.60 -8.95 -23.16
CA GLN A 102 15.37 -8.43 -24.30
C GLN A 102 15.07 -9.23 -25.58
N ARG A 103 14.93 -10.57 -25.50
CA ARG A 103 14.50 -11.40 -26.64
C ARG A 103 13.07 -11.10 -27.12
N GLU A 104 12.17 -10.78 -26.19
CA GLU A 104 10.77 -10.49 -26.52
C GLU A 104 10.59 -9.14 -27.25
N ILE A 105 11.45 -8.16 -26.97
CA ILE A 105 11.39 -6.85 -27.62
C ILE A 105 12.25 -6.77 -28.89
N ALA A 106 13.14 -7.74 -29.12
CA ALA A 106 13.98 -7.78 -30.31
C ALA A 106 13.12 -7.71 -31.59
N PRO A 107 13.55 -6.96 -32.63
CA PRO A 107 14.87 -6.36 -32.81
C PRO A 107 15.03 -4.93 -32.24
N ARG A 108 14.15 -4.48 -31.32
CA ARG A 108 14.21 -3.13 -30.73
C ARG A 108 15.28 -3.05 -29.64
N THR A 109 15.87 -1.86 -29.49
CA THR A 109 16.77 -1.50 -28.38
C THR A 109 15.97 -1.34 -27.10
N GLY A 110 16.40 -1.99 -26.02
CA GLY A 110 15.76 -1.84 -24.71
C GLY A 110 16.23 -0.57 -23.98
N ILE A 111 15.32 0.16 -23.33
CA ILE A 111 15.62 1.40 -22.60
C ILE A 111 15.14 1.30 -21.15
N GLY A 112 16.07 1.37 -20.20
CA GLY A 112 15.81 1.63 -18.78
C GLY A 112 15.73 3.13 -18.53
N ARG A 113 14.78 3.58 -17.69
CA ARG A 113 14.41 5.00 -17.62
C ARG A 113 15.28 5.84 -16.68
N TYR A 114 15.51 7.09 -17.04
CA TYR A 114 16.05 8.12 -16.16
C TYR A 114 15.09 8.43 -15.01
N GLY A 115 15.58 8.39 -13.77
CA GLY A 115 14.75 8.60 -12.56
C GLY A 115 13.85 7.42 -12.20
N GLU A 116 14.10 6.24 -12.75
CA GLU A 116 13.39 5.00 -12.45
C GLU A 116 13.61 4.53 -11.01
N ASP A 117 12.55 4.06 -10.35
CA ASP A 117 12.63 3.39 -9.04
C ASP A 117 12.98 1.92 -9.24
N ARG A 118 14.22 1.57 -8.95
CA ARG A 118 14.79 0.24 -9.14
C ARG A 118 14.73 -0.58 -7.86
N GLY A 119 13.54 -1.12 -7.58
CA GLY A 119 13.33 -2.10 -6.49
C GLY A 119 14.16 -3.39 -6.62
N ILE A 120 14.81 -3.61 -7.78
CA ILE A 120 15.75 -4.72 -8.03
C ILE A 120 17.02 -4.67 -7.17
N TYR A 121 17.35 -3.52 -6.57
CA TYR A 121 18.52 -3.37 -5.70
C TYR A 121 18.22 -3.70 -4.23
N ASP A 122 16.99 -4.11 -3.89
CA ASP A 122 16.68 -4.62 -2.54
C ASP A 122 17.37 -5.96 -2.30
N HIS A 123 18.61 -5.94 -1.78
CA HIS A 123 19.30 -7.16 -1.36
C HIS A 123 18.78 -7.65 0.00
N PRO A 124 18.51 -8.96 0.15
CA PRO A 124 17.97 -9.52 1.39
C PRO A 124 18.99 -9.63 2.53
N GLU A 125 20.28 -9.55 2.21
CA GLU A 125 21.39 -9.73 3.17
C GLU A 125 21.85 -8.41 3.81
N GLU A 126 21.35 -7.27 3.32
CA GLU A 126 21.60 -5.98 3.96
C GLU A 126 20.51 -5.71 5.00
N PRO A 127 20.85 -5.13 6.18
CA PRO A 127 19.84 -4.67 7.12
C PRO A 127 18.88 -3.77 6.36
N ARG A 128 17.57 -3.97 6.55
CA ARG A 128 16.54 -3.10 5.98
C ARG A 128 16.78 -1.68 6.48
N GLU A 129 17.57 -0.90 5.76
CA GLU A 129 17.60 0.54 5.95
C GLU A 129 16.18 1.04 5.67
N GLU A 130 15.68 1.94 6.52
CA GLU A 130 14.33 2.51 6.40
C GLU A 130 14.11 3.24 5.07
N ASN A 131 15.17 3.45 4.27
CA ASN A 131 15.18 4.12 2.99
C ASN A 131 16.34 3.61 2.10
N PRO A 132 16.14 2.60 1.23
CA PRO A 132 17.17 2.12 0.30
C PRO A 132 17.39 3.08 -0.88
N ARG A 133 18.63 3.14 -1.41
CA ARG A 133 18.96 3.91 -2.63
C ARG A 133 18.45 3.17 -3.86
N LYS A 134 17.56 3.79 -4.64
CA LYS A 134 16.84 3.11 -5.74
C LYS A 134 16.56 3.97 -6.96
N ILE A 135 16.63 5.30 -6.85
CA ILE A 135 16.32 6.18 -7.96
C ILE A 135 17.53 6.26 -8.88
N HIS A 136 17.37 5.79 -10.11
CA HIS A 136 18.44 5.69 -11.12
C HIS A 136 18.77 7.04 -11.76
N HIS A 137 20.07 7.35 -11.87
CA HIS A 137 20.57 8.66 -12.35
C HIS A 137 20.86 8.70 -13.85
N ALA A 138 20.70 7.57 -14.55
CA ALA A 138 21.16 7.37 -15.91
C ALA A 138 20.06 6.86 -16.83
N ILE A 139 20.38 6.65 -18.10
CA ILE A 139 19.58 5.83 -18.99
C ILE A 139 20.37 4.58 -19.28
N ASP A 140 19.72 3.42 -19.11
CA ASP A 140 20.30 2.14 -19.51
C ASP A 140 19.85 1.78 -20.92
N ILE A 141 20.81 1.37 -21.75
CA ILE A 141 20.56 0.97 -23.14
C ILE A 141 20.92 -0.50 -23.29
N PHE A 142 19.92 -1.37 -23.36
CA PHE A 142 20.06 -2.83 -23.46
C PHE A 142 20.25 -3.25 -24.92
N GLU A 143 21.45 -3.72 -25.25
CA GLU A 143 21.88 -4.22 -26.56
C GLU A 143 22.78 -5.46 -26.37
N PRO A 144 22.97 -6.32 -27.38
CA PRO A 144 23.86 -7.48 -27.26
C PRO A 144 25.29 -7.10 -26.85
N ALA A 145 25.94 -7.98 -26.10
CA ALA A 145 27.37 -7.85 -25.78
C ALA A 145 28.20 -7.69 -27.07
N GLY A 146 29.25 -6.88 -27.02
CA GLY A 146 30.06 -6.53 -28.19
C GLY A 146 29.55 -5.33 -29.00
N THR A 147 28.38 -4.79 -28.68
CA THR A 147 27.87 -3.55 -29.30
C THR A 147 28.85 -2.40 -29.10
N GLU A 148 29.23 -1.71 -30.19
CA GLU A 148 30.18 -0.61 -30.17
C GLU A 148 29.57 0.67 -29.58
N ILE A 149 30.33 1.32 -28.68
CA ILE A 149 29.97 2.59 -28.04
C ILE A 149 30.87 3.71 -28.56
N PHE A 150 30.29 4.87 -28.84
CA PHE A 150 30.96 6.01 -29.48
C PHE A 150 30.85 7.29 -28.66
N ALA A 151 31.84 8.17 -28.83
CA ALA A 151 31.86 9.49 -28.21
C ALA A 151 30.83 10.43 -28.87
N PRO A 152 29.82 10.94 -28.13
CA PRO A 152 28.80 11.82 -28.71
C PRO A 152 29.34 13.23 -28.98
N TYR A 153 30.46 13.61 -28.36
CA TYR A 153 31.04 14.94 -28.49
C TYR A 153 32.54 14.91 -28.24
N LEU A 154 33.21 16.02 -28.57
CA LEU A 154 34.62 16.22 -28.21
C LEU A 154 34.78 16.09 -26.69
N ALA A 155 35.79 15.33 -26.28
CA ALA A 155 36.03 15.00 -24.87
C ALA A 155 37.51 14.80 -24.56
N THR A 156 37.81 14.81 -23.27
CA THR A 156 39.05 14.26 -22.71
C THR A 156 38.69 13.15 -21.72
N VAL A 157 39.45 12.06 -21.69
CA VAL A 157 39.27 11.00 -20.69
C VAL A 157 39.61 11.57 -19.31
N GLU A 158 38.59 11.69 -18.45
CA GLU A 158 38.72 12.24 -17.09
C GLU A 158 39.24 11.19 -16.13
N THR A 159 38.64 10.00 -16.16
CA THR A 159 39.02 8.85 -15.35
C THR A 159 38.41 7.58 -15.94
N LEU A 160 38.97 6.42 -15.62
CA LEU A 160 38.51 5.11 -16.06
C LEU A 160 38.86 4.05 -15.01
N GLY A 161 38.07 2.98 -14.93
CA GLY A 161 38.25 1.93 -13.94
C GLY A 161 37.49 0.66 -14.28
N VAL A 162 37.67 -0.37 -13.46
CA VAL A 162 36.93 -1.64 -13.56
C VAL A 162 36.38 -1.96 -12.19
N ASP A 163 35.06 -2.12 -12.09
CA ASP A 163 34.37 -2.62 -10.93
C ASP A 163 34.03 -4.11 -11.15
N PRO A 164 34.81 -5.04 -10.56
CA PRO A 164 34.61 -6.47 -10.72
C PRO A 164 33.52 -7.03 -9.79
N GLY A 165 32.87 -6.19 -8.99
CA GLY A 165 31.85 -6.62 -8.03
C GLY A 165 30.69 -7.33 -8.73
N ARG A 166 30.11 -8.32 -8.05
CA ARG A 166 28.82 -8.88 -8.47
C ARG A 166 27.77 -7.77 -8.40
N HIS A 167 27.04 -7.57 -9.48
CA HIS A 167 26.17 -6.43 -9.73
C HIS A 167 26.87 -5.05 -9.77
N GLY A 168 28.19 -5.02 -9.91
CA GLY A 168 28.98 -3.80 -10.12
C GLY A 168 28.89 -3.27 -11.55
N PHE A 169 29.61 -2.17 -11.81
CA PHE A 169 29.56 -1.46 -13.09
C PHE A 169 30.42 -2.09 -14.21
N GLY A 170 31.23 -3.11 -13.97
CA GLY A 170 32.18 -3.61 -14.97
C GLY A 170 33.18 -2.52 -15.40
N GLY A 171 33.50 -2.41 -16.69
CA GLY A 171 34.34 -1.32 -17.19
C GLY A 171 33.62 0.03 -17.17
N ILE A 172 34.27 1.03 -16.57
CA ILE A 172 33.76 2.40 -16.40
C ILE A 172 34.68 3.37 -17.12
N LEU A 173 34.11 4.25 -17.92
CA LEU A 173 34.80 5.38 -18.55
C LEU A 173 34.07 6.67 -18.22
N VAL A 174 34.80 7.69 -17.79
CA VAL A 174 34.27 9.04 -17.58
C VAL A 174 34.98 10.00 -18.54
N LEU A 175 34.19 10.70 -19.33
CA LEU A 175 34.65 11.73 -20.26
C LEU A 175 34.31 13.11 -19.72
N ARG A 176 35.28 14.03 -19.74
CA ARG A 176 35.09 15.45 -19.49
C ARG A 176 34.90 16.19 -20.81
N HIS A 177 33.83 16.97 -20.86
CA HIS A 177 33.47 17.87 -21.95
C HIS A 177 33.54 19.31 -21.48
N GLU A 178 33.63 20.25 -22.41
CA GLU A 178 33.57 21.68 -22.14
C GLU A 178 32.54 22.34 -23.07
N THR A 179 31.74 23.26 -22.50
CA THR A 179 30.89 24.15 -23.30
C THR A 179 31.74 25.19 -24.04
N ASP A 180 31.13 25.91 -24.98
CA ASP A 180 31.82 27.01 -25.67
C ASP A 180 32.24 28.16 -24.72
N THR A 181 31.70 28.20 -23.49
CA THR A 181 32.07 29.16 -22.44
C THR A 181 33.05 28.58 -21.42
N GLY A 182 33.63 27.40 -21.67
CA GLY A 182 34.61 26.75 -20.79
C GLY A 182 34.02 26.11 -19.52
N VAL A 183 32.71 25.95 -19.43
CA VAL A 183 32.07 25.28 -18.28
C VAL A 183 32.14 23.77 -18.50
N PRO A 184 32.72 22.99 -17.57
CA PRO A 184 32.85 21.55 -17.75
C PRO A 184 31.52 20.81 -17.46
N PHE A 185 31.36 19.67 -18.11
CA PHE A 185 30.37 18.65 -17.76
C PHE A 185 30.93 17.26 -18.09
N TRP A 186 30.35 16.20 -17.55
CA TRP A 186 30.89 14.85 -17.66
C TRP A 186 29.85 13.86 -18.17
N THR A 187 30.30 12.86 -18.93
CA THR A 187 29.50 11.67 -19.26
C THR A 187 30.19 10.42 -18.73
N LEU A 188 29.43 9.54 -18.09
CA LEU A 188 29.89 8.24 -17.60
C LEU A 188 29.27 7.13 -18.46
N TYR A 189 30.12 6.17 -18.82
CA TYR A 189 29.81 4.98 -19.60
C TYR A 189 30.15 3.76 -18.75
N GLY A 190 29.13 3.09 -18.21
CA GLY A 190 29.26 1.87 -17.42
C GLY A 190 28.98 0.60 -18.21
N HIS A 191 29.34 -0.54 -17.64
CA HIS A 191 29.14 -1.90 -18.19
C HIS A 191 29.84 -2.14 -19.54
N LEU A 192 30.97 -1.47 -19.76
CA LEU A 192 31.86 -1.73 -20.89
C LEU A 192 32.73 -2.97 -20.61
N ALA A 193 33.12 -3.68 -21.67
CA ALA A 193 34.10 -4.76 -21.57
C ALA A 193 35.45 -4.20 -21.10
N PRO A 194 36.02 -4.66 -19.97
CA PRO A 194 37.27 -4.12 -19.43
C PRO A 194 38.42 -4.09 -20.43
N GLY A 195 38.55 -5.14 -21.26
CA GLY A 195 39.56 -5.21 -22.31
C GLY A 195 39.39 -4.18 -23.43
N SER A 196 38.17 -3.67 -23.65
CA SER A 196 37.87 -2.71 -24.74
C SER A 196 38.29 -1.28 -24.42
N ILE A 197 38.39 -0.93 -23.13
CA ILE A 197 38.79 0.41 -22.65
C ILE A 197 40.25 0.45 -22.17
N ALA A 198 40.94 -0.70 -22.08
CA ALA A 198 42.28 -0.81 -21.51
C ALA A 198 43.36 0.00 -22.25
N ALA A 199 43.14 0.33 -23.53
CA ALA A 199 44.05 1.16 -24.33
C ALA A 199 43.87 2.67 -24.09
N LEU A 200 42.75 3.09 -23.48
CA LEU A 200 42.48 4.49 -23.17
C LEU A 200 43.31 4.94 -21.96
N LYS A 201 43.72 6.21 -21.98
CA LYS A 201 44.50 6.82 -20.88
C LYS A 201 43.84 8.09 -20.39
N GLN A 202 43.92 8.33 -19.08
CA GLN A 202 43.53 9.62 -18.51
C GLN A 202 44.26 10.78 -19.22
N GLY A 203 43.52 11.85 -19.54
CA GLY A 203 44.02 12.98 -20.32
C GLY A 203 44.02 12.79 -21.84
N GLN A 204 43.66 11.60 -22.34
CA GLN A 204 43.56 11.36 -23.78
C GLN A 204 42.40 12.17 -24.38
N ARG A 205 42.67 12.87 -25.49
CA ARG A 205 41.64 13.52 -26.30
C ARG A 205 40.87 12.51 -27.12
N ILE A 206 39.55 12.65 -27.14
CA ILE A 206 38.60 11.81 -27.87
C ILE A 206 37.78 12.72 -28.78
N ALA A 207 37.81 12.44 -30.08
CA ALA A 207 37.01 13.18 -31.06
C ALA A 207 35.56 12.67 -31.07
N LYS A 208 34.64 13.54 -31.53
CA LYS A 208 33.25 13.14 -31.77
C LYS A 208 33.21 11.99 -32.79
N GLY A 209 32.52 10.91 -32.44
CA GLY A 209 32.40 9.70 -33.28
C GLY A 209 33.52 8.68 -33.09
N ASP A 210 34.53 8.95 -32.27
CA ASP A 210 35.54 7.95 -31.92
C ASP A 210 34.90 6.78 -31.15
N ARG A 211 35.35 5.57 -31.43
CA ARG A 211 34.95 4.37 -30.68
C ARG A 211 35.59 4.39 -29.30
N LEU A 212 34.76 4.25 -28.26
CA LEU A 212 35.16 4.23 -26.85
C LEU A 212 35.44 2.81 -26.36
N GLY A 213 34.60 1.85 -26.74
CA GLY A 213 34.64 0.48 -26.24
C GLY A 213 33.50 -0.36 -26.79
N VAL A 214 33.21 -1.49 -26.14
CA VAL A 214 32.04 -2.33 -26.43
C VAL A 214 31.34 -2.76 -25.16
N LEU A 215 30.05 -3.10 -25.25
CA LEU A 215 29.30 -3.66 -24.12
C LEU A 215 29.88 -5.00 -23.67
N ALA A 216 29.98 -5.19 -22.35
CA ALA A 216 30.50 -6.43 -21.76
C ALA A 216 29.48 -7.57 -21.82
N THR A 217 29.98 -8.80 -21.70
CA THR A 217 29.14 -9.96 -21.38
C THR A 217 28.69 -9.93 -19.92
N PRO A 218 27.65 -10.71 -19.52
CA PRO A 218 27.24 -10.77 -18.12
C PRO A 218 28.38 -11.12 -17.16
N ALA A 219 29.28 -12.02 -17.56
CA ALA A 219 30.44 -12.40 -16.75
C ALA A 219 31.46 -11.25 -16.53
N GLU A 220 31.45 -10.23 -17.39
CA GLU A 220 32.39 -9.11 -17.36
C GLU A 220 31.81 -7.84 -16.73
N ASN A 221 30.48 -7.75 -16.55
CA ASN A 221 29.79 -6.58 -16.00
C ASN A 221 28.99 -6.87 -14.71
N GLY A 222 29.38 -7.90 -13.95
CA GLY A 222 28.75 -8.19 -12.66
C GLY A 222 27.43 -8.96 -12.74
N ASP A 223 27.28 -9.88 -13.69
CA ASP A 223 26.09 -10.70 -13.96
C ASP A 223 24.85 -9.92 -14.44
N TRP A 224 25.01 -8.65 -14.84
CA TRP A 224 23.92 -7.90 -15.46
C TRP A 224 23.69 -8.35 -16.92
N PRO A 225 22.45 -8.25 -17.46
CA PRO A 225 22.27 -8.35 -18.91
C PRO A 225 23.15 -7.31 -19.61
N PRO A 226 23.66 -7.57 -20.82
CA PRO A 226 24.48 -6.59 -21.53
C PRO A 226 23.71 -5.29 -21.77
N HIS A 227 24.25 -4.17 -21.27
CA HIS A 227 23.67 -2.85 -21.43
C HIS A 227 24.75 -1.77 -21.25
N LEU A 228 24.48 -0.55 -21.72
CA LEU A 228 25.23 0.66 -21.38
C LEU A 228 24.52 1.37 -20.23
N HIS A 229 25.21 1.71 -19.15
CA HIS A 229 24.75 2.75 -18.22
C HIS A 229 25.32 4.09 -18.67
N PHE A 230 24.46 5.00 -19.16
CA PHE A 230 24.87 6.30 -19.67
C PHE A 230 24.37 7.44 -18.78
N GLN A 231 25.30 8.09 -18.06
CA GLN A 231 24.99 9.12 -17.07
C GLN A 231 25.62 10.46 -17.45
N LEU A 232 24.83 11.53 -17.42
CA LEU A 232 25.29 12.90 -17.61
C LEU A 232 25.46 13.55 -16.24
N MET A 233 26.57 14.26 -16.01
CA MET A 233 26.86 14.92 -14.74
C MET A 233 27.28 16.38 -14.94
N THR A 234 26.74 17.28 -14.11
CA THR A 234 27.08 18.71 -14.07
C THR A 234 28.20 19.03 -13.09
N HIS A 235 28.60 18.06 -12.24
CA HIS A 235 29.67 18.20 -11.25
C HIS A 235 30.21 16.82 -10.85
N LEU A 236 31.55 16.63 -10.86
CA LEU A 236 32.18 15.35 -10.50
C LEU A 236 32.47 15.20 -8.99
N MET A 237 32.38 16.29 -8.22
CA MET A 237 32.57 16.32 -6.75
C MET A 237 33.96 15.85 -6.27
N GLY A 238 34.94 15.74 -7.17
CA GLY A 238 36.25 15.18 -6.86
C GLY A 238 36.23 13.67 -6.62
N TRP A 239 35.17 12.97 -7.03
CA TRP A 239 35.06 11.51 -6.89
C TRP A 239 36.05 10.76 -7.76
N ALA A 240 36.62 9.69 -7.21
CA ALA A 240 37.28 8.68 -8.01
C ALA A 240 36.23 7.87 -8.79
N VAL A 241 36.66 7.19 -9.85
CA VAL A 241 35.74 6.49 -10.78
C VAL A 241 34.81 5.48 -10.10
N LEU A 242 35.30 4.79 -9.05
CA LEU A 242 34.51 3.79 -8.31
C LEU A 242 33.62 4.40 -7.21
N ASP A 243 33.78 5.69 -6.91
CA ASP A 243 32.95 6.41 -5.92
C ASP A 243 31.71 7.05 -6.55
N ILE A 244 31.64 7.11 -7.89
CA ILE A 244 30.53 7.73 -8.61
C ILE A 244 29.29 6.86 -8.46
N ILE A 245 28.25 7.42 -7.86
CA ILE A 245 26.99 6.71 -7.67
C ILE A 245 26.08 6.87 -8.90
N GLY A 246 25.41 5.78 -9.29
CA GLY A 246 24.36 5.78 -10.32
C GLY A 246 22.94 5.74 -9.76
N ILE A 247 22.79 5.74 -8.43
CA ILE A 247 21.51 5.64 -7.72
C ILE A 247 21.48 6.52 -6.46
N SER A 248 20.30 6.98 -6.07
CA SER A 248 20.07 7.72 -4.81
C SER A 248 18.82 7.31 -4.07
N TRP A 249 18.70 7.79 -2.83
CA TRP A 249 17.44 7.80 -2.11
C TRP A 249 16.40 8.66 -2.84
N ALA A 250 15.13 8.26 -2.78
CA ALA A 250 14.02 9.03 -3.34
C ALA A 250 13.91 10.43 -2.71
N SER A 251 14.21 10.55 -1.41
CA SER A 251 14.24 11.82 -0.69
C SER A 251 15.29 12.83 -1.19
N GLN A 252 16.30 12.36 -1.93
CA GLN A 252 17.36 13.21 -2.48
C GLN A 252 17.22 13.44 -3.98
N TRP A 253 16.16 12.94 -4.61
CA TRP A 253 16.03 12.97 -6.07
C TRP A 253 16.08 14.40 -6.65
N GLU A 254 15.50 15.38 -5.98
CA GLU A 254 15.56 16.78 -6.44
C GLU A 254 16.98 17.35 -6.47
N LEU A 255 17.88 16.87 -5.60
CA LEU A 255 19.30 17.19 -5.67
C LEU A 255 19.95 16.43 -6.83
N TRP A 256 19.76 15.11 -6.88
CA TRP A 256 20.45 14.27 -7.85
C TRP A 256 20.06 14.55 -9.29
N ARG A 257 18.83 14.98 -9.58
CA ARG A 257 18.45 15.42 -10.92
C ARG A 257 19.14 16.71 -11.39
N GLU A 258 19.67 17.52 -10.46
CA GLU A 258 20.47 18.71 -10.80
C GLU A 258 21.93 18.37 -11.07
N ILE A 259 22.49 17.45 -10.29
CA ILE A 259 23.85 16.94 -10.49
C ILE A 259 23.89 16.02 -11.71
N CYS A 260 22.93 15.12 -11.84
CA CYS A 260 22.79 14.14 -12.91
C CYS A 260 21.49 14.40 -13.68
N PRO A 261 21.44 15.36 -14.61
CA PRO A 261 20.24 15.66 -15.40
C PRO A 261 19.97 14.55 -16.44
N ASP A 262 18.75 14.57 -17.01
CA ASP A 262 18.30 13.59 -18.01
C ASP A 262 19.31 13.49 -19.18
N PRO A 263 20.02 12.36 -19.33
CA PRO A 263 21.02 12.22 -20.36
C PRO A 263 20.42 12.07 -21.77
N ASN A 264 19.08 11.97 -21.89
CA ASN A 264 18.41 11.93 -23.18
C ASN A 264 18.66 13.18 -24.02
N ILE A 265 19.02 14.29 -23.38
CA ILE A 265 19.47 15.51 -24.05
C ILE A 265 20.67 15.30 -24.99
N ILE A 266 21.48 14.26 -24.72
CA ILE A 266 22.59 13.80 -25.56
C ILE A 266 22.17 12.61 -26.43
N LEU A 267 21.43 11.65 -25.88
CA LEU A 267 21.08 10.40 -26.57
C LEU A 267 20.05 10.58 -27.70
N GLY A 268 19.17 11.57 -27.60
CA GLY A 268 18.16 11.86 -28.63
C GLY A 268 17.13 10.74 -28.81
N ILE A 269 16.79 10.00 -27.75
CA ILE A 269 15.82 8.90 -27.77
C ILE A 269 14.43 9.48 -28.05
N GLY A 270 13.77 8.98 -29.10
CA GLY A 270 12.44 9.43 -29.56
C GLY A 270 11.26 8.89 -28.73
N ALA A 271 11.51 8.36 -27.53
CA ALA A 271 10.50 7.79 -26.64
C ALA A 271 10.56 8.42 -25.24
N ASN A 272 9.51 8.24 -24.44
CA ASN A 272 9.49 8.73 -23.05
C ASN A 272 10.40 7.87 -22.16
N CYS A 273 11.68 8.24 -22.10
CA CYS A 273 12.76 7.58 -21.36
C CYS A 273 13.02 8.18 -19.98
N ALA A 274 12.28 9.21 -19.57
CA ALA A 274 12.23 9.66 -18.19
C ALA A 274 11.09 8.92 -17.46
N ALA A 275 11.35 8.47 -16.23
CA ALA A 275 10.31 7.98 -15.35
C ALA A 275 9.28 9.11 -15.15
N PRO A 276 7.96 8.79 -15.13
CA PRO A 276 6.95 9.79 -14.86
C PRO A 276 7.27 10.50 -13.53
N ILE A 277 7.45 11.82 -13.55
CA ILE A 277 7.61 12.58 -12.31
C ILE A 277 6.35 12.34 -11.49
N SER A 278 6.52 11.65 -10.36
CA SER A 278 5.44 11.32 -9.46
C SER A 278 4.79 12.63 -8.98
N ARG A 279 3.53 12.89 -9.37
CA ARG A 279 2.81 14.13 -9.02
C ARG A 279 2.93 14.44 -7.52
N SER A 280 3.24 15.68 -7.14
CA SER A 280 3.39 16.02 -5.72
C SER A 280 2.06 15.86 -4.97
N LYS A 281 2.11 15.63 -3.64
CA LYS A 281 0.91 15.56 -2.79
C LYS A 281 0.00 16.78 -2.99
N ALA A 282 0.60 17.98 -3.10
CA ALA A 282 -0.14 19.22 -3.30
C ALA A 282 -0.84 19.29 -4.66
N GLN A 283 -0.19 18.81 -5.73
CA GLN A 283 -0.83 18.71 -7.05
C GLN A 283 -2.00 17.72 -7.02
N LEU A 284 -1.80 16.53 -6.46
CA LEU A 284 -2.85 15.51 -6.32
C LEU A 284 -4.03 16.01 -5.46
N ALA A 285 -3.75 16.71 -4.35
CA ALA A 285 -4.79 17.27 -3.50
C ALA A 285 -5.65 18.29 -4.26
N ARG A 286 -5.04 19.19 -5.04
CA ARG A 286 -5.76 20.16 -5.89
C ARG A 286 -6.60 19.47 -6.96
N GLU A 287 -6.07 18.46 -7.63
CA GLU A 287 -6.82 17.69 -8.63
C GLU A 287 -7.98 16.93 -7.99
N ARG A 288 -7.77 16.30 -6.83
CA ARG A 288 -8.85 15.65 -6.05
C ARG A 288 -9.93 16.65 -5.67
N GLN A 289 -9.57 17.83 -5.19
CA GLN A 289 -10.56 18.86 -4.84
C GLN A 289 -11.35 19.33 -6.07
N ARG A 290 -10.73 19.34 -7.25
CA ARG A 290 -11.39 19.77 -8.50
C ARG A 290 -12.28 18.69 -9.12
N HIS A 291 -11.89 17.42 -9.00
CA HIS A 291 -12.48 16.34 -9.80
C HIS A 291 -13.13 15.21 -8.98
N LEU A 292 -12.85 15.09 -7.69
CA LEU A 292 -13.47 14.08 -6.82
C LEU A 292 -14.54 14.73 -5.94
N ALA A 293 -15.63 14.01 -5.70
CA ALA A 293 -16.73 14.52 -4.88
C ALA A 293 -16.25 14.89 -3.46
N PRO A 294 -16.70 16.03 -2.89
CA PRO A 294 -16.25 16.49 -1.57
C PRO A 294 -16.57 15.53 -0.40
N SER A 295 -17.45 14.55 -0.61
CA SER A 295 -17.80 13.53 0.38
C SER A 295 -16.70 12.47 0.61
N PHE A 296 -15.71 12.37 -0.28
CA PHE A 296 -14.57 11.47 -0.09
C PHE A 296 -13.52 12.10 0.83
N SER A 297 -13.31 11.52 2.01
CA SER A 297 -12.32 11.99 2.99
C SER A 297 -10.91 11.43 2.72
N LEU A 298 -9.92 12.08 3.33
CA LEU A 298 -8.55 11.59 3.45
C LEU A 298 -8.25 11.31 4.93
N ALA A 299 -7.45 10.29 5.18
CA ALA A 299 -6.94 10.00 6.52
C ALA A 299 -5.75 10.91 6.86
N TYR A 300 -5.57 11.15 8.17
CA TYR A 300 -4.51 11.93 8.79
C TYR A 300 -4.53 13.44 8.49
N ASP A 301 -3.91 14.21 9.37
CA ASP A 301 -3.80 15.67 9.22
C ASP A 301 -2.91 16.05 8.01
N THR A 302 -1.85 15.27 7.76
CA THR A 302 -1.08 15.30 6.51
C THR A 302 -1.32 14.00 5.75
N PRO A 303 -2.04 14.05 4.62
CA PRO A 303 -2.35 12.87 3.82
C PRO A 303 -1.11 12.15 3.31
N LEU A 304 -1.18 10.82 3.26
CA LEU A 304 -0.17 9.97 2.68
C LEU A 304 -0.44 9.75 1.18
N LYS A 305 0.63 9.60 0.40
CA LYS A 305 0.55 9.15 -1.00
C LYS A 305 1.21 7.79 -1.09
N ILE A 306 0.39 6.75 -0.93
CA ILE A 306 0.85 5.36 -1.01
C ILE A 306 0.94 4.94 -2.47
N VAL A 307 2.07 4.36 -2.85
CA VAL A 307 2.34 3.93 -4.24
C VAL A 307 2.58 2.42 -4.35
N ARG A 308 2.85 1.73 -3.24
CA ARG A 308 3.09 0.28 -3.21
C ARG A 308 2.62 -0.33 -1.89
N GLY A 309 2.26 -1.61 -1.90
CA GLY A 309 2.02 -2.41 -0.71
C GLY A 309 2.66 -3.80 -0.82
N ALA A 310 3.06 -4.39 0.30
CA ALA A 310 3.53 -5.77 0.38
C ALA A 310 3.28 -6.37 1.77
N GLY A 311 2.55 -7.48 1.85
CA GLY A 311 2.23 -8.13 3.13
C GLY A 311 1.48 -7.17 4.06
N CYS A 312 2.02 -6.87 5.24
CA CYS A 312 1.47 -5.90 6.18
C CYS A 312 1.98 -4.46 6.00
N HIS A 313 2.69 -4.15 4.93
CA HIS A 313 3.33 -2.84 4.76
C HIS A 313 2.78 -2.08 3.56
N LEU A 314 2.64 -0.77 3.73
CA LEU A 314 2.38 0.20 2.67
C LEU A 314 3.60 1.11 2.50
N TYR A 315 3.87 1.56 1.29
CA TYR A 315 5.04 2.38 0.97
C TYR A 315 4.60 3.67 0.30
N ASP A 316 5.12 4.79 0.79
CA ASP A 316 4.87 6.10 0.20
C ASP A 316 5.78 6.37 -1.00
N GLU A 317 5.59 7.53 -1.63
CA GLU A 317 6.37 7.95 -2.80
C GLU A 317 7.86 8.21 -2.52
N ALA A 318 8.26 8.31 -1.24
CA ALA A 318 9.65 8.43 -0.82
C ALA A 318 10.27 7.07 -0.47
N GLY A 319 9.52 5.97 -0.66
CA GLY A 319 9.96 4.61 -0.34
C GLY A 319 9.81 4.23 1.14
N ARG A 320 9.25 5.13 1.97
CA ARG A 320 9.10 4.87 3.41
C ARG A 320 8.05 3.80 3.66
N ALA A 321 8.41 2.79 4.45
CA ALA A 321 7.51 1.74 4.87
C ALA A 321 6.60 2.17 6.03
N TYR A 322 5.35 1.71 5.99
CA TYR A 322 4.35 1.89 7.03
C TYR A 322 3.71 0.55 7.38
N LEU A 323 3.82 0.12 8.64
CA LEU A 323 3.12 -1.07 9.15
C LEU A 323 1.61 -0.77 9.22
N ASP A 324 0.83 -1.59 8.54
CA ASP A 324 -0.61 -1.43 8.39
C ASP A 324 -1.39 -2.20 9.47
N MET A 325 -1.86 -1.46 10.48
CA MET A 325 -2.69 -2.02 11.55
C MET A 325 -4.19 -1.75 11.33
N VAL A 326 -4.61 -1.30 10.15
CA VAL A 326 -5.98 -0.81 9.90
C VAL A 326 -6.69 -1.54 8.75
N ASN A 327 -6.01 -2.10 7.76
CA ASN A 327 -6.70 -2.64 6.59
C ASN A 327 -7.03 -4.13 6.71
N ASN A 328 -8.32 -4.43 6.88
CA ASN A 328 -8.87 -5.79 6.76
C ASN A 328 -9.33 -6.14 5.34
N VAL A 329 -9.21 -5.21 4.39
CA VAL A 329 -9.50 -5.45 2.97
C VAL A 329 -8.38 -6.25 2.32
N ALA A 330 -7.13 -5.85 2.53
CA ALA A 330 -5.93 -6.61 2.16
C ALA A 330 -5.71 -7.78 3.13
N HIS A 331 -6.73 -8.62 3.29
CA HIS A 331 -6.85 -9.60 4.40
C HIS A 331 -5.71 -10.62 4.43
N VAL A 332 -5.29 -11.09 3.26
CA VAL A 332 -4.15 -12.00 3.07
C VAL A 332 -2.83 -11.26 2.81
N GLY A 333 -2.78 -9.96 3.08
CA GLY A 333 -1.65 -9.09 2.81
C GLY A 333 -1.73 -8.37 1.45
N HIS A 334 -1.12 -7.20 1.39
CA HIS A 334 -1.02 -6.38 0.18
C HIS A 334 -0.24 -7.11 -0.92
N CYS A 335 -0.77 -7.07 -2.15
CA CYS A 335 -0.16 -7.63 -3.35
C CYS A 335 0.25 -9.11 -3.20
N HIS A 336 -0.57 -9.92 -2.53
CA HIS A 336 -0.28 -11.33 -2.31
C HIS A 336 -0.08 -12.09 -3.65
N PRO A 337 1.07 -12.75 -3.89
CA PRO A 337 1.41 -13.28 -5.22
C PRO A 337 0.39 -14.26 -5.80
N ARG A 338 -0.18 -15.14 -4.97
CA ARG A 338 -1.21 -16.11 -5.39
C ARG A 338 -2.52 -15.45 -5.84
N ILE A 339 -2.83 -14.27 -5.30
CA ILE A 339 -4.03 -13.52 -5.68
C ILE A 339 -3.81 -12.81 -7.02
N VAL A 340 -2.64 -12.17 -7.17
CA VAL A 340 -2.25 -11.50 -8.42
C VAL A 340 -2.20 -12.50 -9.57
N ASP A 341 -1.57 -13.65 -9.37
CA ASP A 341 -1.46 -14.71 -10.38
C ASP A 341 -2.84 -15.29 -10.78
N ALA A 342 -3.73 -15.52 -9.81
CA ALA A 342 -5.09 -15.99 -10.10
C ALA A 342 -5.92 -14.97 -10.91
N ALA A 343 -5.79 -13.68 -10.57
CA ALA A 343 -6.46 -12.60 -11.29
C ALA A 343 -5.93 -12.49 -12.73
N ASP A 344 -4.60 -12.42 -12.89
CA ASP A 344 -3.93 -12.25 -14.19
C ASP A 344 -4.26 -13.39 -15.15
N ARG A 345 -4.06 -14.65 -14.71
CA ARG A 345 -4.35 -15.83 -15.52
C ARG A 345 -5.80 -15.88 -15.97
N GLN A 346 -6.76 -15.62 -15.08
CA GLN A 346 -8.16 -15.69 -15.45
C GLN A 346 -8.58 -14.51 -16.35
N MET A 347 -8.05 -13.31 -16.11
CA MET A 347 -8.35 -12.12 -16.92
C MET A 347 -7.89 -12.30 -18.37
N ALA A 348 -6.74 -12.94 -18.58
CA ALA A 348 -6.21 -13.26 -19.91
C ALA A 348 -7.05 -14.29 -20.68
N LEU A 349 -7.92 -15.04 -19.99
CA LEU A 349 -8.76 -16.08 -20.58
C LEU A 349 -10.19 -15.60 -20.83
N LEU A 350 -10.89 -15.18 -19.77
CA LEU A 350 -12.29 -14.78 -19.85
C LEU A 350 -12.72 -13.98 -18.61
N ASN A 351 -13.43 -12.88 -18.84
CA ASN A 351 -14.12 -12.12 -17.80
C ASN A 351 -15.48 -11.63 -18.31
N THR A 352 -16.55 -12.34 -17.97
CA THR A 352 -17.92 -12.06 -18.42
C THR A 352 -18.93 -12.29 -17.28
N ASN A 353 -20.21 -12.02 -17.53
CA ASN A 353 -21.28 -12.22 -16.57
C ASN A 353 -21.60 -13.71 -16.31
N SER A 354 -22.40 -13.98 -15.29
CA SER A 354 -22.73 -15.33 -14.79
C SER A 354 -23.83 -16.09 -15.56
N ARG A 355 -24.30 -15.58 -16.72
CA ARG A 355 -25.30 -16.30 -17.54
C ARG A 355 -24.72 -17.46 -18.35
N TYR A 356 -23.40 -17.52 -18.49
CA TYR A 356 -22.70 -18.62 -19.13
C TYR A 356 -22.07 -19.52 -18.07
N LEU A 357 -22.11 -20.84 -18.28
CA LEU A 357 -21.51 -21.80 -17.36
C LEU A 357 -19.99 -21.60 -17.29
N HIS A 358 -19.43 -21.63 -16.08
CA HIS A 358 -17.99 -21.51 -15.86
C HIS A 358 -17.57 -22.21 -14.56
N ASP A 359 -16.52 -23.04 -14.64
CA ASP A 359 -16.08 -23.90 -13.52
C ASP A 359 -15.68 -23.11 -12.28
N ASN A 360 -14.96 -21.99 -12.44
CA ASN A 360 -14.55 -21.16 -11.29
C ASN A 360 -15.75 -20.70 -10.46
N LEU A 361 -16.85 -20.27 -11.10
CA LEU A 361 -18.02 -19.79 -10.37
C LEU A 361 -18.62 -20.91 -9.53
N THR A 362 -18.92 -22.05 -10.16
CA THR A 362 -19.49 -23.22 -9.49
C THR A 362 -18.58 -23.79 -8.40
N THR A 363 -17.27 -23.83 -8.65
CA THR A 363 -16.28 -24.28 -7.67
C THR A 363 -16.17 -23.32 -6.49
N TYR A 364 -16.21 -22.01 -6.76
CA TYR A 364 -16.12 -21.01 -5.71
C TYR A 364 -17.33 -21.03 -4.79
N ILE A 365 -18.55 -21.05 -5.32
CA ILE A 365 -19.77 -21.13 -4.49
C ILE A 365 -19.77 -22.40 -3.65
N ARG A 366 -19.38 -23.56 -4.21
CA ARG A 366 -19.31 -24.82 -3.46
C ARG A 366 -18.31 -24.71 -2.30
N ARG A 367 -17.10 -24.24 -2.56
CA ARG A 367 -16.04 -24.11 -1.53
C ARG A 367 -16.35 -23.06 -0.48
N LEU A 368 -17.08 -22.01 -0.85
CA LEU A 368 -17.55 -21.01 0.10
C LEU A 368 -18.66 -21.58 1.00
N ALA A 369 -19.56 -22.40 0.46
CA ALA A 369 -20.58 -23.10 1.25
C ALA A 369 -19.97 -24.11 2.24
N GLU A 370 -18.86 -24.76 1.87
CA GLU A 370 -18.16 -25.73 2.74
C GLU A 370 -17.59 -25.14 4.04
N ILE A 371 -17.38 -23.83 4.09
CA ILE A 371 -16.92 -23.14 5.30
C ILE A 371 -18.05 -22.44 6.06
N LEU A 372 -19.30 -22.60 5.62
CA LEU A 372 -20.50 -22.08 6.29
C LEU A 372 -21.25 -23.24 6.99
N PRO A 373 -22.17 -22.94 7.92
CA PRO A 373 -23.16 -23.91 8.38
C PRO A 373 -23.90 -24.56 7.20
N PRO A 374 -24.16 -25.88 7.24
CA PRO A 374 -24.70 -26.63 6.09
C PRO A 374 -26.08 -26.15 5.62
N GLU A 375 -26.85 -25.51 6.50
CA GLU A 375 -28.14 -24.90 6.17
C GLU A 375 -27.98 -23.73 5.20
N LEU A 376 -26.84 -23.02 5.22
CA LEU A 376 -26.54 -21.83 4.42
C LEU A 376 -25.86 -22.19 3.09
N SER A 377 -26.57 -22.96 2.27
CA SER A 377 -26.03 -23.61 1.07
C SER A 377 -26.32 -22.88 -0.25
N VAL A 378 -27.13 -21.81 -0.24
CA VAL A 378 -27.43 -21.01 -1.44
C VAL A 378 -26.69 -19.69 -1.37
N ILE A 379 -25.87 -19.41 -2.40
CA ILE A 379 -24.98 -18.24 -2.44
C ILE A 379 -25.34 -17.34 -3.62
N TYR A 380 -25.54 -16.06 -3.33
CA TYR A 380 -25.60 -14.98 -4.31
C TYR A 380 -24.29 -14.19 -4.28
N LEU A 381 -23.71 -13.92 -5.45
CA LEU A 381 -22.50 -13.10 -5.57
C LEU A 381 -22.85 -11.67 -6.00
N VAL A 382 -22.23 -10.71 -5.35
CA VAL A 382 -22.39 -9.26 -5.56
C VAL A 382 -21.02 -8.57 -5.46
N ASN A 383 -20.96 -7.24 -5.57
CA ASN A 383 -19.70 -6.51 -5.73
C ASN A 383 -19.26 -5.73 -4.49
N SER A 384 -20.15 -5.56 -3.51
CA SER A 384 -19.82 -4.87 -2.26
C SER A 384 -20.63 -5.38 -1.08
N GLY A 385 -20.16 -5.12 0.14
CA GLY A 385 -20.92 -5.40 1.36
C GLY A 385 -22.26 -4.66 1.40
N SER A 386 -22.35 -3.46 0.82
CA SER A 386 -23.62 -2.74 0.69
C SER A 386 -24.60 -3.51 -0.21
N GLU A 387 -24.17 -3.99 -1.37
CA GLU A 387 -25.05 -4.80 -2.23
C GLU A 387 -25.47 -6.11 -1.55
N ALA A 388 -24.58 -6.71 -0.75
CA ALA A 388 -24.89 -7.92 0.00
C ALA A 388 -25.97 -7.67 1.06
N ASN A 389 -25.81 -6.63 1.87
CA ASN A 389 -26.78 -6.27 2.89
C ASN A 389 -28.12 -5.82 2.29
N ASP A 390 -28.12 -5.06 1.19
CA ASP A 390 -29.37 -4.68 0.50
C ASP A 390 -30.10 -5.89 -0.06
N LEU A 391 -29.37 -6.83 -0.69
CA LEU A 391 -29.96 -8.08 -1.16
C LEU A 391 -30.49 -8.93 0.01
N ALA A 392 -29.79 -8.98 1.14
CA ALA A 392 -30.26 -9.68 2.33
C ALA A 392 -31.59 -9.11 2.85
N LEU A 393 -31.76 -7.78 2.87
CA LEU A 393 -33.04 -7.16 3.21
C LEU A 393 -34.14 -7.51 2.19
N ARG A 394 -33.81 -7.57 0.90
CA ARG A 394 -34.77 -8.00 -0.14
C ARG A 394 -35.19 -9.46 0.01
N LEU A 395 -34.26 -10.35 0.32
CA LEU A 395 -34.54 -11.77 0.62
C LEU A 395 -35.45 -11.88 1.84
N ALA A 396 -35.13 -11.17 2.93
CA ALA A 396 -35.93 -11.17 4.14
C ALA A 396 -37.34 -10.61 3.92
N HIS A 397 -37.47 -9.52 3.15
CA HIS A 397 -38.77 -8.97 2.78
C HIS A 397 -39.58 -9.98 1.95
N ALA A 398 -38.96 -10.61 0.95
CA ALA A 398 -39.64 -11.57 0.08
C ALA A 398 -40.13 -12.80 0.85
N HIS A 399 -39.38 -13.27 1.85
CA HIS A 399 -39.76 -14.41 2.68
C HIS A 399 -40.82 -14.05 3.73
N THR A 400 -40.58 -13.01 4.52
CA THR A 400 -41.45 -12.66 5.67
C THR A 400 -42.68 -11.83 5.30
N LYS A 401 -42.64 -11.11 4.17
CA LYS A 401 -43.60 -10.07 3.77
C LYS A 401 -43.72 -8.90 4.76
N ALA A 402 -42.76 -8.74 5.66
CA ALA A 402 -42.69 -7.64 6.63
C ALA A 402 -41.71 -6.55 6.20
N ARG A 403 -41.68 -5.40 6.90
CA ARG A 403 -40.78 -4.27 6.59
C ARG A 403 -39.93 -3.80 7.77
N ASP A 404 -40.25 -4.23 8.99
CA ASP A 404 -39.60 -3.73 10.19
C ASP A 404 -38.26 -4.41 10.45
N VAL A 405 -37.21 -3.62 10.67
CA VAL A 405 -35.86 -4.13 10.90
C VAL A 405 -35.39 -3.75 12.30
N VAL A 406 -34.94 -4.74 13.06
CA VAL A 406 -34.22 -4.52 14.31
C VAL A 406 -32.72 -4.46 14.01
N VAL A 407 -32.06 -3.41 14.50
CA VAL A 407 -30.60 -3.21 14.39
C VAL A 407 -30.02 -2.93 15.76
N VAL A 408 -28.71 -3.13 15.92
CA VAL A 408 -28.00 -2.77 17.15
C VAL A 408 -27.53 -1.32 17.04
N ASP A 409 -27.68 -0.55 18.12
CA ASP A 409 -27.20 0.83 18.17
C ASP A 409 -25.71 0.94 17.75
N HIS A 410 -25.36 2.05 17.10
CA HIS A 410 -24.06 2.30 16.46
C HIS A 410 -23.63 1.29 15.37
N GLY A 411 -24.51 0.40 14.89
CA GLY A 411 -24.27 -0.46 13.73
C GLY A 411 -24.12 0.32 12.42
N TYR A 412 -23.31 -0.21 11.49
CA TYR A 412 -23.16 0.30 10.13
C TYR A 412 -23.16 -0.83 9.10
N HIS A 413 -24.16 -0.82 8.22
CA HIS A 413 -24.42 -1.92 7.28
C HIS A 413 -24.23 -1.55 5.79
N GLY A 414 -23.90 -0.30 5.46
CA GLY A 414 -23.57 0.08 4.07
C GLY A 414 -24.02 1.49 3.70
N HIS A 415 -23.85 1.84 2.44
CA HIS A 415 -24.06 3.22 1.96
C HIS A 415 -25.28 3.40 1.04
N LEU A 416 -26.01 2.32 0.72
CA LEU A 416 -27.28 2.43 -0.03
C LEU A 416 -28.35 3.03 0.88
N SER A 417 -29.34 3.73 0.32
CA SER A 417 -30.37 4.42 1.14
C SER A 417 -31.08 3.47 2.11
N SER A 418 -31.44 2.27 1.65
CA SER A 418 -32.00 1.18 2.47
C SER A 418 -31.11 0.80 3.66
N LEU A 419 -29.80 0.96 3.54
CA LEU A 419 -28.80 0.62 4.56
C LEU A 419 -28.43 1.80 5.43
N ILE A 420 -28.46 3.03 4.90
CA ILE A 420 -28.37 4.25 5.70
C ILE A 420 -29.55 4.29 6.67
N ASP A 421 -30.76 3.93 6.21
CA ASP A 421 -31.99 3.87 7.01
C ASP A 421 -31.93 2.88 8.18
N ILE A 422 -31.07 1.86 8.11
CA ILE A 422 -30.87 0.86 9.16
C ILE A 422 -29.50 0.95 9.84
N SER A 423 -28.74 2.03 9.64
CA SER A 423 -27.43 2.23 10.26
C SER A 423 -27.49 3.40 11.25
N PRO A 424 -27.67 3.16 12.56
CA PRO A 424 -27.67 4.23 13.58
C PRO A 424 -26.43 5.12 13.52
N TYR A 425 -25.27 4.51 13.22
CA TYR A 425 -24.02 5.23 12.97
C TYR A 425 -24.13 6.35 11.90
N LYS A 426 -25.07 6.23 10.95
CA LYS A 426 -25.28 7.19 9.86
C LYS A 426 -26.48 8.08 10.11
N PHE A 427 -27.65 7.54 10.41
CA PHE A 427 -28.86 8.36 10.51
C PHE A 427 -28.89 9.25 11.76
N ASP A 428 -28.21 8.86 12.86
CA ASP A 428 -28.01 9.71 14.05
C ASP A 428 -26.71 10.53 13.96
N GLY A 429 -25.84 10.21 13.01
CA GLY A 429 -24.58 10.89 12.76
C GLY A 429 -24.74 12.23 12.02
N LYS A 430 -23.62 12.92 11.84
CA LYS A 430 -23.57 14.21 11.12
C LYS A 430 -24.11 14.06 9.69
N GLY A 431 -25.19 14.79 9.39
CA GLY A 431 -25.85 14.79 8.08
C GLY A 431 -26.96 13.75 7.93
N GLY A 432 -27.25 12.96 8.96
CA GLY A 432 -28.40 12.06 9.00
C GLY A 432 -29.72 12.79 9.24
N ALA A 433 -30.84 12.11 8.94
CA ALA A 433 -32.20 12.63 9.10
C ALA A 433 -32.94 12.00 10.30
N GLY A 434 -32.24 11.25 11.15
CA GLY A 434 -32.81 10.48 12.24
C GLY A 434 -33.39 9.13 11.80
N ARG A 435 -33.75 8.32 12.79
CA ARG A 435 -34.25 6.95 12.62
C ARG A 435 -35.59 6.90 11.85
N PRO A 436 -35.69 6.13 10.75
CA PRO A 436 -36.95 5.86 10.06
C PRO A 436 -37.95 5.03 10.88
N ALA A 437 -39.24 5.15 10.57
CA ALA A 437 -40.33 4.49 11.31
C ALA A 437 -40.35 2.95 11.20
N HIS A 438 -39.60 2.36 10.27
CA HIS A 438 -39.47 0.92 10.08
C HIS A 438 -38.17 0.35 10.69
N THR A 439 -37.32 1.20 11.24
CA THR A 439 -36.06 0.80 11.88
C THR A 439 -36.22 0.86 13.38
N TRP A 440 -35.85 -0.21 14.07
CA TRP A 440 -35.95 -0.36 15.52
C TRP A 440 -34.55 -0.62 16.08
N VAL A 441 -34.14 0.15 17.09
CA VAL A 441 -32.74 0.17 17.54
C VAL A 441 -32.64 -0.47 18.92
N ALA A 442 -32.02 -1.64 18.97
CA ALA A 442 -31.70 -2.36 20.19
C ALA A 442 -30.50 -1.72 20.91
N GLU A 443 -30.48 -1.86 22.23
CA GLU A 443 -29.41 -1.33 23.08
C GLU A 443 -28.07 -1.96 22.66
N MET A 444 -27.01 -1.15 22.54
CA MET A 444 -25.67 -1.63 22.29
C MET A 444 -25.19 -2.46 23.50
N PRO A 445 -24.84 -3.75 23.32
CA PRO A 445 -24.45 -4.64 24.40
C PRO A 445 -22.98 -4.41 24.81
N ASP A 446 -22.69 -3.23 25.35
CA ASP A 446 -21.34 -2.80 25.75
C ASP A 446 -21.08 -3.10 27.23
N PRO A 447 -20.32 -4.16 27.57
CA PRO A 447 -20.02 -4.51 28.96
C PRO A 447 -18.98 -3.59 29.63
N TYR A 448 -18.37 -2.66 28.89
CA TYR A 448 -17.43 -1.68 29.43
C TYR A 448 -18.13 -0.38 29.80
N ARG A 449 -18.99 0.19 28.93
CA ARG A 449 -19.69 1.47 29.16
C ARG A 449 -21.19 1.37 29.43
N GLY A 450 -21.83 0.30 29.00
CA GLY A 450 -23.28 0.21 28.96
C GLY A 450 -23.94 0.02 30.32
N ARG A 451 -25.26 -0.19 30.31
CA ARG A 451 -26.07 -0.37 31.52
C ARG A 451 -25.61 -1.55 32.37
N LEU A 452 -25.19 -2.66 31.75
CA LEU A 452 -24.71 -3.86 32.42
C LEU A 452 -23.21 -4.01 32.15
N ARG A 453 -22.45 -4.27 33.21
CA ARG A 453 -20.99 -4.30 33.16
C ARG A 453 -20.46 -5.73 33.14
N LYS A 454 -19.20 -5.87 32.72
CA LYS A 454 -18.44 -7.10 32.90
C LYS A 454 -18.43 -7.51 34.38
N GLY A 455 -18.95 -8.70 34.67
CA GLY A 455 -19.09 -9.23 36.04
C GLY A 455 -20.53 -9.29 36.53
N ASP A 456 -21.45 -8.56 35.90
CA ASP A 456 -22.88 -8.73 36.15
C ASP A 456 -23.35 -10.11 35.63
N LYS A 457 -24.43 -10.62 36.24
CA LYS A 457 -25.00 -11.91 35.87
C LYS A 457 -25.85 -11.77 34.59
N ASP A 458 -25.77 -12.76 33.71
CA ASP A 458 -26.63 -12.90 32.52
C ASP A 458 -26.64 -11.66 31.60
N VAL A 459 -25.48 -11.00 31.45
CA VAL A 459 -25.32 -9.74 30.69
C VAL A 459 -25.85 -9.84 29.26
N GLY A 460 -25.49 -10.89 28.51
CA GLY A 460 -25.93 -11.05 27.12
C GLY A 460 -27.45 -11.21 26.97
N PRO A 461 -28.09 -12.17 27.67
CA PRO A 461 -29.55 -12.26 27.72
C PRO A 461 -30.23 -10.94 28.09
N ALA A 462 -29.74 -10.25 29.13
CA ALA A 462 -30.36 -9.02 29.62
C ALA A 462 -30.19 -7.80 28.68
N TYR A 463 -29.19 -7.81 27.79
CA TYR A 463 -29.13 -6.87 26.67
C TYR A 463 -30.06 -7.29 25.52
N ALA A 464 -30.20 -8.59 25.27
CA ALA A 464 -31.10 -9.11 24.24
C ALA A 464 -32.60 -8.87 24.57
N ASP A 465 -32.95 -8.64 25.84
CA ASP A 465 -34.30 -8.20 26.24
C ASP A 465 -34.73 -6.88 25.57
N SER A 466 -33.78 -6.02 25.19
CA SER A 466 -34.10 -4.83 24.39
C SER A 466 -34.67 -5.22 23.01
N VAL A 467 -34.13 -6.27 22.37
CA VAL A 467 -34.68 -6.82 21.12
C VAL A 467 -36.07 -7.41 21.37
N ALA A 468 -36.26 -8.13 22.47
CA ALA A 468 -37.56 -8.69 22.84
C ALA A 468 -38.63 -7.59 22.99
N THR A 469 -38.27 -6.50 23.66
CA THR A 469 -39.16 -5.36 23.90
C THR A 469 -39.59 -4.72 22.58
N LEU A 470 -38.63 -4.44 21.69
CA LEU A 470 -38.91 -3.85 20.38
C LEU A 470 -39.80 -4.75 19.52
N VAL A 471 -39.57 -6.06 19.55
CA VAL A 471 -40.40 -7.02 18.82
C VAL A 471 -41.83 -7.06 19.36
N LEU A 472 -42.00 -7.05 20.69
CA LEU A 472 -43.32 -7.00 21.32
C LEU A 472 -44.06 -5.69 21.02
N ASP A 473 -43.35 -4.56 21.00
CA ASP A 473 -43.91 -3.26 20.62
C ASP A 473 -44.40 -3.26 19.17
N MET A 474 -43.64 -3.89 18.25
CA MET A 474 -44.11 -4.07 16.86
C MET A 474 -45.42 -4.86 16.81
N VAL A 475 -45.49 -5.98 17.52
CA VAL A 475 -46.69 -6.84 17.56
C VAL A 475 -47.88 -6.09 18.14
N ALA A 476 -47.67 -5.31 19.21
CA ALA A 476 -48.71 -4.47 19.82
C ALA A 476 -49.26 -3.41 18.84
N LEU A 477 -48.45 -2.97 17.87
CA LEU A 477 -48.85 -2.07 16.78
C LEU A 477 -49.45 -2.80 15.56
N GLY A 478 -49.66 -4.11 15.62
CA GLY A 478 -50.13 -4.93 14.49
C GLY A 478 -49.08 -5.08 13.38
N ARG A 479 -47.80 -4.85 13.69
CA ARG A 479 -46.65 -5.02 12.81
C ARG A 479 -45.92 -6.32 13.18
N LYS A 480 -44.92 -6.71 12.39
CA LYS A 480 -44.09 -7.88 12.68
C LYS A 480 -42.67 -7.66 12.18
N PRO A 481 -41.64 -8.26 12.81
CA PRO A 481 -40.26 -8.11 12.36
C PRO A 481 -40.05 -8.76 10.98
N MET A 482 -39.38 -8.04 10.09
CA MET A 482 -38.80 -8.57 8.86
C MET A 482 -37.46 -9.25 9.14
N ALA A 483 -36.57 -8.54 9.83
CA ALA A 483 -35.26 -9.06 10.16
C ALA A 483 -34.68 -8.40 11.41
N PHE A 484 -33.78 -9.12 12.08
CA PHE A 484 -32.73 -8.57 12.92
C PHE A 484 -31.41 -8.67 12.17
N ILE A 485 -30.66 -7.58 12.09
CA ILE A 485 -29.33 -7.56 11.48
C ILE A 485 -28.29 -7.02 12.46
N ALA A 486 -27.18 -7.75 12.58
CA ALA A 486 -26.05 -7.37 13.42
C ALA A 486 -24.74 -7.89 12.86
N GLU A 487 -23.64 -7.15 13.10
CA GLU A 487 -22.28 -7.65 12.89
C GLU A 487 -21.98 -8.77 13.90
N GLY A 488 -21.20 -9.79 13.57
CA GLY A 488 -20.83 -10.84 14.55
C GLY A 488 -19.98 -10.32 15.74
N ILE A 489 -19.26 -9.22 15.52
CA ILE A 489 -18.61 -8.35 16.52
C ILE A 489 -18.83 -6.93 16.03
N GLN A 490 -19.27 -6.01 16.89
CA GLN A 490 -19.53 -4.64 16.45
C GLN A 490 -18.24 -3.89 16.11
N GLY A 491 -18.14 -3.43 14.86
CA GLY A 491 -17.02 -2.63 14.38
C GLY A 491 -17.13 -1.17 14.82
N CYS A 492 -18.15 -0.46 14.31
CA CYS A 492 -18.35 0.98 14.53
C CYS A 492 -18.72 1.34 15.97
N GLY A 493 -19.32 0.41 16.72
CA GLY A 493 -19.52 0.53 18.18
C GLY A 493 -18.21 0.58 18.98
N GLY A 494 -17.06 0.31 18.36
CA GLY A 494 -15.76 0.35 19.03
C GLY A 494 -15.20 -1.04 19.32
N GLN A 495 -15.27 -1.96 18.36
CA GLN A 495 -14.68 -3.30 18.43
C GLN A 495 -15.24 -4.13 19.61
N ILE A 496 -16.56 -4.18 19.77
CA ILE A 496 -17.24 -4.80 20.92
C ILE A 496 -17.60 -6.26 20.59
N PRO A 497 -16.92 -7.26 21.19
CA PRO A 497 -17.41 -8.63 21.17
C PRO A 497 -18.71 -8.68 21.97
N PHE A 498 -19.73 -9.33 21.43
CA PHE A 498 -20.97 -9.46 22.16
C PHE A 498 -20.78 -10.29 23.44
N PRO A 499 -21.43 -9.90 24.56
CA PRO A 499 -21.52 -10.73 25.74
C PRO A 499 -22.10 -12.11 25.39
N HIS A 500 -21.70 -13.12 26.14
CA HIS A 500 -22.14 -14.51 25.92
C HIS A 500 -23.67 -14.62 25.86
N ASP A 501 -24.19 -15.43 24.93
CA ASP A 501 -25.61 -15.66 24.64
C ASP A 501 -26.42 -14.45 24.14
N TYR A 502 -25.82 -13.30 23.81
CA TYR A 502 -26.58 -12.17 23.28
C TYR A 502 -27.28 -12.52 21.95
N LEU A 503 -26.53 -12.98 20.94
CA LEU A 503 -27.10 -13.29 19.62
C LEU A 503 -28.11 -14.44 19.71
N GLY A 504 -27.83 -15.46 20.52
CA GLY A 504 -28.73 -16.60 20.69
C GLY A 504 -30.10 -16.20 21.25
N ASN A 505 -30.14 -15.28 22.21
CA ASN A 505 -31.40 -14.75 22.73
C ASN A 505 -32.06 -13.80 21.73
N ALA A 506 -31.33 -12.86 21.14
CA ALA A 506 -31.86 -11.93 20.14
C ALA A 506 -32.54 -12.67 18.97
N TYR A 507 -31.87 -13.70 18.43
CA TYR A 507 -32.42 -14.52 17.34
C TYR A 507 -33.70 -15.24 17.76
N ARG A 508 -33.75 -15.76 18.99
CA ARG A 508 -34.94 -16.42 19.53
C ARG A 508 -36.13 -15.46 19.61
N HIS A 509 -35.92 -14.23 20.07
CA HIS A 509 -36.98 -13.22 20.17
C HIS A 509 -37.54 -12.87 18.80
N VAL A 510 -36.67 -12.69 17.81
CA VAL A 510 -37.06 -12.30 16.44
C VAL A 510 -37.79 -13.42 15.72
N ARG A 511 -37.25 -14.65 15.78
CA ARG A 511 -37.84 -15.83 15.10
C ARG A 511 -39.20 -16.23 15.67
N ARG A 512 -39.44 -15.99 16.97
CA ARG A 512 -40.76 -16.24 17.60
C ARG A 512 -41.90 -15.50 16.90
N GLU A 513 -41.63 -14.31 16.37
CA GLU A 513 -42.60 -13.49 15.65
C GLU A 513 -42.43 -13.57 14.12
N GLY A 514 -41.71 -14.59 13.62
CA GLY A 514 -41.55 -14.88 12.19
C GLY A 514 -40.56 -13.99 11.43
N GLY A 515 -39.69 -13.24 12.13
CA GLY A 515 -38.60 -12.49 11.52
C GLY A 515 -37.35 -13.36 11.27
N LEU A 516 -36.47 -12.88 10.38
CA LEU A 516 -35.19 -13.55 10.08
C LEU A 516 -34.00 -12.91 10.82
N CYS A 517 -32.92 -13.67 10.96
CA CYS A 517 -31.69 -13.23 11.60
C CYS A 517 -30.55 -13.15 10.59
N ILE A 518 -29.98 -11.96 10.42
CA ILE A 518 -28.91 -11.66 9.45
C ILE A 518 -27.61 -11.39 10.21
N ALA A 519 -26.56 -12.13 9.88
CA ALA A 519 -25.21 -11.86 10.37
C ALA A 519 -24.40 -11.09 9.32
N ASP A 520 -23.99 -9.86 9.65
CA ASP A 520 -23.08 -9.05 8.86
C ASP A 520 -21.62 -9.41 9.18
N GLU A 521 -21.04 -10.26 8.34
CA GLU A 521 -19.66 -10.75 8.49
C GLU A 521 -18.68 -9.95 7.63
N VAL A 522 -19.08 -8.78 7.10
CA VAL A 522 -18.25 -7.99 6.18
C VAL A 522 -16.94 -7.53 6.85
N GLN A 523 -16.95 -7.19 8.15
CA GLN A 523 -15.73 -6.78 8.86
C GLN A 523 -14.94 -7.97 9.44
N VAL A 524 -15.65 -9.04 9.84
CA VAL A 524 -15.22 -9.99 10.87
C VAL A 524 -15.27 -11.46 10.42
N GLY A 525 -15.70 -11.72 9.19
CA GLY A 525 -15.61 -13.05 8.58
C GLY A 525 -14.20 -13.42 8.13
N PHE A 526 -14.12 -14.54 7.39
CA PHE A 526 -12.88 -15.08 6.82
C PHE A 526 -11.76 -15.31 7.84
N GLY A 527 -12.11 -15.76 9.05
CA GLY A 527 -11.11 -16.17 10.04
C GLY A 527 -10.57 -15.05 10.93
N ARG A 528 -11.11 -13.83 10.82
CA ARG A 528 -10.63 -12.65 11.55
C ARG A 528 -10.60 -12.85 13.07
N VAL A 529 -11.59 -13.56 13.61
CA VAL A 529 -11.70 -13.88 15.05
C VAL A 529 -10.72 -14.98 15.50
N GLY A 530 -10.05 -15.63 14.56
CA GLY A 530 -9.01 -16.64 14.77
C GLY A 530 -9.51 -18.03 15.17
N THR A 531 -10.59 -18.13 15.93
CA THR A 531 -11.16 -19.42 16.37
C THR A 531 -12.10 -20.05 15.35
N HIS A 532 -12.74 -19.25 14.50
CA HIS A 532 -13.78 -19.66 13.56
C HIS A 532 -13.64 -18.93 12.23
N TRP A 533 -14.30 -19.41 11.18
CA TRP A 533 -14.37 -18.70 9.89
C TRP A 533 -15.26 -17.47 9.99
N TRP A 534 -16.36 -17.56 10.74
CA TRP A 534 -17.34 -16.49 10.90
C TRP A 534 -17.49 -16.10 12.37
N ALA A 535 -17.64 -14.81 12.64
CA ALA A 535 -17.69 -14.30 14.00
C ALA A 535 -18.96 -14.73 14.76
N PHE A 536 -20.11 -14.86 14.09
CA PHE A 536 -21.35 -15.32 14.73
C PHE A 536 -21.20 -16.71 15.39
N GLU A 537 -20.29 -17.56 14.89
CA GLU A 537 -20.03 -18.89 15.46
C GLU A 537 -19.50 -18.80 16.90
N THR A 538 -18.86 -17.69 17.27
CA THR A 538 -18.39 -17.44 18.64
C THR A 538 -19.54 -17.31 19.65
N GLN A 539 -20.78 -17.13 19.18
CA GLN A 539 -22.00 -17.10 19.99
C GLN A 539 -22.81 -18.41 19.90
N GLY A 540 -22.29 -19.43 19.20
CA GLY A 540 -22.95 -20.74 19.07
C GLY A 540 -24.28 -20.69 18.30
N VAL A 541 -24.44 -19.73 17.39
CA VAL A 541 -25.69 -19.52 16.62
C VAL A 541 -25.51 -19.84 15.14
N VAL A 542 -26.61 -20.13 14.45
CA VAL A 542 -26.70 -20.18 12.99
C VAL A 542 -27.73 -19.13 12.54
N PRO A 543 -27.32 -18.09 11.77
CA PRO A 543 -28.24 -17.10 11.21
C PRO A 543 -29.02 -17.67 10.03
N ASP A 544 -30.04 -16.93 9.57
CA ASP A 544 -30.85 -17.28 8.40
C ASP A 544 -30.21 -16.75 7.09
N ILE A 545 -29.46 -15.65 7.20
CA ILE A 545 -28.70 -15.03 6.11
C ILE A 545 -27.33 -14.57 6.65
N VAL A 546 -26.26 -14.80 5.89
CA VAL A 546 -24.92 -14.24 6.15
C VAL A 546 -24.53 -13.34 5.00
N THR A 547 -24.08 -12.13 5.30
CA THR A 547 -23.51 -11.22 4.31
C THR A 547 -22.02 -11.06 4.51
N MET A 548 -21.30 -10.98 3.40
CA MET A 548 -19.84 -10.93 3.41
C MET A 548 -19.29 -10.07 2.28
N GLY A 549 -18.14 -9.45 2.50
CA GLY A 549 -17.51 -8.49 1.59
C GLY A 549 -16.03 -8.36 1.93
N LYS A 550 -15.48 -7.13 1.88
CA LYS A 550 -14.11 -6.74 2.28
C LYS A 550 -13.05 -7.85 2.09
N PRO A 551 -12.76 -8.75 3.06
CA PRO A 551 -11.70 -9.75 2.92
C PRO A 551 -11.89 -10.77 1.78
N ILE A 552 -13.14 -11.02 1.35
CA ILE A 552 -13.50 -12.07 0.37
C ILE A 552 -12.73 -12.00 -0.96
N GLY A 553 -12.35 -10.80 -1.39
CA GLY A 553 -11.61 -10.56 -2.62
C GLY A 553 -10.19 -10.02 -2.42
N ALA A 554 -9.70 -9.96 -1.18
CA ALA A 554 -8.40 -9.37 -0.83
C ALA A 554 -8.12 -7.99 -1.48
N GLY A 555 -9.15 -7.14 -1.62
CA GLY A 555 -9.09 -5.84 -2.31
C GLY A 555 -9.86 -5.76 -3.62
N HIS A 556 -10.14 -6.90 -4.27
CA HIS A 556 -11.00 -6.94 -5.45
C HIS A 556 -12.49 -6.77 -5.08
N PRO A 557 -13.29 -6.01 -5.86
CA PRO A 557 -14.72 -5.88 -5.64
C PRO A 557 -15.47 -7.23 -5.75
N LEU A 558 -15.74 -7.81 -4.59
CA LEU A 558 -16.46 -9.06 -4.42
C LEU A 558 -17.16 -9.04 -3.07
N ALA A 559 -18.34 -9.61 -3.02
CA ALA A 559 -19.15 -9.83 -1.85
C ALA A 559 -20.14 -10.97 -2.12
N ALA A 560 -20.76 -11.49 -1.07
CA ALA A 560 -21.72 -12.57 -1.20
C ALA A 560 -22.81 -12.50 -0.12
N VAL A 561 -23.92 -13.16 -0.43
CA VAL A 561 -25.02 -13.44 0.50
C VAL A 561 -25.21 -14.95 0.51
N ALA A 562 -25.06 -15.57 1.68
CA ALA A 562 -25.39 -16.98 1.88
C ALA A 562 -26.70 -17.10 2.65
N THR A 563 -27.57 -18.01 2.23
CA THR A 563 -28.88 -18.23 2.87
C THR A 563 -29.34 -19.66 2.67
N THR A 564 -30.50 -19.98 3.24
CA THR A 564 -31.14 -21.30 3.12
C THR A 564 -31.86 -21.46 1.77
N PRO A 565 -32.04 -22.70 1.29
CA PRO A 565 -32.86 -22.97 0.11
C PRO A 565 -34.29 -22.44 0.21
N GLU A 566 -34.89 -22.44 1.41
CA GLU A 566 -36.26 -21.96 1.64
C GLU A 566 -36.40 -20.45 1.41
N ILE A 567 -35.46 -19.66 1.93
CA ILE A 567 -35.45 -18.20 1.76
C ILE A 567 -35.16 -17.86 0.30
N ALA A 568 -34.21 -18.54 -0.33
CA ALA A 568 -33.90 -18.38 -1.75
C ALA A 568 -35.12 -18.69 -2.64
N ALA A 569 -35.85 -19.77 -2.34
CA ALA A 569 -37.07 -20.13 -3.07
C ALA A 569 -38.17 -19.07 -2.93
N SER A 570 -38.29 -18.44 -1.75
CA SER A 570 -39.25 -17.36 -1.51
C SER A 570 -38.97 -16.11 -2.36
N PHE A 571 -37.71 -15.88 -2.72
CA PHE A 571 -37.29 -14.78 -3.58
C PHE A 571 -37.44 -15.10 -5.07
N ALA A 572 -37.37 -16.37 -5.46
CA ALA A 572 -37.57 -16.88 -6.82
C ALA A 572 -39.05 -16.88 -7.24
N ASN A 573 -39.69 -15.72 -7.17
CA ASN A 573 -41.12 -15.51 -7.40
C ASN A 573 -41.50 -15.22 -8.87
N GLY A 574 -40.59 -15.49 -9.81
CA GLY A 574 -40.74 -15.21 -11.24
C GLY A 574 -39.99 -13.96 -11.72
N MET A 575 -39.63 -13.04 -10.83
CA MET A 575 -38.73 -11.92 -11.17
C MET A 575 -37.29 -12.41 -11.28
N GLU A 576 -36.67 -12.25 -12.45
CA GLU A 576 -35.25 -12.56 -12.64
C GLU A 576 -34.39 -11.66 -11.76
N TYR A 577 -33.52 -12.25 -10.93
CA TYR A 577 -32.44 -11.54 -10.27
C TYR A 577 -31.16 -11.68 -11.09
N PHE A 578 -30.55 -10.55 -11.42
CA PHE A 578 -29.29 -10.53 -12.17
C PHE A 578 -28.38 -9.41 -11.66
N ASN A 579 -27.11 -9.74 -11.44
CA ASN A 579 -26.03 -8.80 -11.20
C ASN A 579 -24.97 -9.01 -12.29
N THR A 580 -24.73 -7.98 -13.11
CA THR A 580 -23.83 -8.06 -14.27
C THR A 580 -22.42 -8.52 -13.93
N PHE A 581 -21.87 -8.06 -12.79
CA PHE A 581 -20.51 -8.39 -12.37
C PHE A 581 -20.48 -9.43 -11.26
N GLY A 582 -21.60 -9.64 -10.56
CA GLY A 582 -21.78 -10.67 -9.55
C GLY A 582 -21.53 -12.06 -10.10
N GLY A 583 -20.43 -12.68 -9.67
CA GLY A 583 -20.03 -14.03 -10.08
C GLY A 583 -19.30 -14.13 -11.41
N ASN A 584 -18.63 -13.07 -11.87
CA ASN A 584 -17.73 -13.17 -13.02
C ASN A 584 -16.54 -14.13 -12.74
N PRO A 585 -15.96 -14.76 -13.79
CA PRO A 585 -14.88 -15.74 -13.62
C PRO A 585 -13.64 -15.23 -12.88
N VAL A 586 -13.25 -13.96 -13.06
CA VAL A 586 -12.07 -13.36 -12.41
C VAL A 586 -12.29 -13.21 -10.92
N SER A 587 -13.43 -12.65 -10.50
CA SER A 587 -13.81 -12.55 -9.09
C SER A 587 -13.85 -13.94 -8.43
N ALA A 588 -14.38 -14.96 -9.11
CA ALA A 588 -14.43 -16.32 -8.60
C ALA A 588 -13.02 -16.93 -8.44
N ALA A 589 -12.12 -16.72 -9.41
CA ALA A 589 -10.72 -17.17 -9.32
C ALA A 589 -9.98 -16.51 -8.15
N ILE A 590 -10.17 -15.20 -7.95
CA ILE A 590 -9.61 -14.45 -6.83
C ILE A 590 -10.15 -14.99 -5.50
N GLY A 591 -11.47 -15.18 -5.38
CA GLY A 591 -12.09 -15.71 -4.17
C GLY A 591 -11.58 -17.12 -3.82
N LEU A 592 -11.42 -17.99 -4.82
CA LEU A 592 -10.80 -19.31 -4.64
C LEU A 592 -9.37 -19.20 -4.09
N ALA A 593 -8.55 -18.32 -4.67
CA ALA A 593 -7.19 -18.10 -4.22
C ALA A 593 -7.13 -17.53 -2.80
N VAL A 594 -8.07 -16.66 -2.41
CA VAL A 594 -8.21 -16.19 -1.02
C VAL A 594 -8.48 -17.34 -0.06
N LEU A 595 -9.45 -18.21 -0.38
CA LEU A 595 -9.75 -19.39 0.45
C LEU A 595 -8.54 -20.32 0.59
N ASP A 596 -7.82 -20.56 -0.51
CA ASP A 596 -6.61 -21.39 -0.49
C ASP A 596 -5.50 -20.76 0.35
N VAL A 597 -5.24 -19.46 0.24
CA VAL A 597 -4.22 -18.77 1.04
C VAL A 597 -4.56 -18.82 2.53
N ILE A 598 -5.81 -18.55 2.91
CA ILE A 598 -6.23 -18.62 4.32
C ILE A 598 -5.98 -20.02 4.90
N ARG A 599 -6.32 -21.07 4.15
CA ARG A 599 -6.09 -22.46 4.56
C ARG A 599 -4.61 -22.80 4.63
N ASP A 600 -3.89 -22.61 3.52
CA ASP A 600 -2.52 -23.11 3.34
C ASP A 600 -1.52 -22.39 4.26
N GLU A 601 -1.72 -21.09 4.49
CA GLU A 601 -0.89 -20.27 5.38
C GLU A 601 -1.41 -20.25 6.82
N ARG A 602 -2.45 -21.04 7.12
CA ARG A 602 -3.03 -21.22 8.46
C ARG A 602 -3.41 -19.88 9.11
N LEU A 603 -4.04 -18.99 8.35
CA LEU A 603 -4.25 -17.60 8.79
C LEU A 603 -5.21 -17.46 9.97
N LEU A 604 -6.14 -18.40 10.18
CA LEU A 604 -6.95 -18.45 11.41
C LEU A 604 -6.07 -18.68 12.64
N HIS A 605 -5.11 -19.62 12.54
CA HIS A 605 -4.17 -19.88 13.62
C HIS A 605 -3.29 -18.65 13.90
N ASN A 606 -2.78 -17.99 12.85
CA ASN A 606 -2.00 -16.76 13.02
C ASN A 606 -2.86 -15.65 13.66
N ALA A 607 -4.10 -15.46 13.21
CA ALA A 607 -5.01 -14.48 13.78
C ALA A 607 -5.27 -14.71 15.28
N ARG A 608 -5.41 -15.98 15.69
CA ARG A 608 -5.52 -16.35 17.11
C ARG A 608 -4.23 -16.03 17.87
N ALA A 609 -3.08 -16.49 17.38
CA ALA A 609 -1.80 -16.35 18.08
C ALA A 609 -1.38 -14.87 18.21
N ARG A 610 -1.43 -14.11 17.12
CA ARG A 610 -1.10 -12.68 17.09
C ARG A 610 -2.14 -11.83 17.80
N GLY A 611 -3.41 -12.22 17.75
CA GLY A 611 -4.47 -11.60 18.53
C GLY A 611 -4.21 -11.66 20.04
N VAL A 612 -3.84 -12.85 20.55
CA VAL A 612 -3.44 -13.02 21.96
C VAL A 612 -2.24 -12.13 22.30
N GLN A 613 -1.18 -12.18 21.48
CA GLN A 613 0.02 -11.37 21.68
C GLN A 613 -0.30 -9.86 21.77
N LEU A 614 -1.11 -9.34 20.84
CA LEU A 614 -1.47 -7.93 20.82
C LEU A 614 -2.35 -7.53 22.01
N MET A 615 -3.37 -8.33 22.34
CA MET A 615 -4.25 -8.03 23.48
C MET A 615 -3.50 -8.09 24.81
N ASP A 616 -2.63 -9.08 25.02
CA ASP A 616 -1.84 -9.20 26.26
C ASP A 616 -0.80 -8.09 26.35
N GLY A 617 -0.16 -7.73 25.24
CA GLY A 617 0.72 -6.57 25.15
C GLY A 617 0.01 -5.26 25.51
N LEU A 618 -1.19 -5.02 24.95
CA LEU A 618 -1.99 -3.83 25.25
C LEU A 618 -2.44 -3.80 26.72
N ARG A 619 -2.79 -4.95 27.32
CA ARG A 619 -3.12 -5.05 28.75
C ARG A 619 -1.91 -4.73 29.62
N LEU A 620 -0.71 -5.17 29.23
CA LEU A 620 0.52 -4.80 29.92
C LEU A 620 0.80 -3.29 29.79
N LEU A 621 0.58 -2.70 28.61
CA LEU A 621 0.69 -1.24 28.46
C LEU A 621 -0.34 -0.51 29.31
N ALA A 622 -1.55 -1.05 29.48
CA ALA A 622 -2.56 -0.49 30.37
C ALA A 622 -2.13 -0.52 31.86
N THR A 623 -1.16 -1.33 32.28
CA THR A 623 -0.62 -1.21 33.66
C THR A 623 0.37 -0.06 33.80
N ARG A 624 0.91 0.46 32.70
CA ARG A 624 1.92 1.53 32.66
C ARG A 624 1.32 2.88 32.29
N HIS A 625 0.37 2.89 31.36
CA HIS A 625 -0.28 4.07 30.81
C HIS A 625 -1.74 4.11 31.24
N ARG A 626 -2.09 5.07 32.09
CA ARG A 626 -3.44 5.17 32.67
C ARG A 626 -4.49 5.49 31.61
N VAL A 627 -4.10 6.11 30.50
CA VAL A 627 -5.00 6.45 29.40
C VAL A 627 -5.73 5.23 28.81
N ILE A 628 -5.15 4.03 28.83
CA ILE A 628 -5.82 2.83 28.30
C ILE A 628 -6.81 2.32 29.35
N GLY A 629 -8.11 2.52 29.16
CA GLY A 629 -9.15 2.10 30.09
C GLY A 629 -9.62 0.66 29.90
N ASP A 630 -9.72 0.19 28.65
CA ASP A 630 -10.16 -1.16 28.32
C ASP A 630 -9.43 -1.72 27.10
N VAL A 631 -9.27 -3.05 27.06
CA VAL A 631 -8.71 -3.81 25.94
C VAL A 631 -9.62 -4.99 25.64
N ARG A 632 -10.23 -4.98 24.46
CA ARG A 632 -11.24 -5.94 24.02
C ARG A 632 -11.05 -6.35 22.57
N GLY A 633 -11.65 -7.46 22.19
CA GLY A 633 -11.60 -7.99 20.82
C GLY A 633 -11.52 -9.50 20.77
N LEU A 634 -11.53 -10.04 19.55
CA LEU A 634 -11.29 -11.45 19.25
C LEU A 634 -10.37 -11.55 18.03
N GLY A 635 -9.38 -12.45 18.10
CA GLY A 635 -8.38 -12.60 17.04
C GLY A 635 -7.70 -11.26 16.69
N LEU A 636 -7.66 -10.91 15.41
CA LEU A 636 -7.08 -9.66 14.91
C LEU A 636 -8.16 -8.58 14.64
N PHE A 637 -9.15 -8.47 15.52
CA PHE A 637 -10.15 -7.40 15.54
C PHE A 637 -10.24 -6.85 16.97
N ILE A 638 -9.40 -5.85 17.26
CA ILE A 638 -9.06 -5.43 18.62
C ILE A 638 -9.35 -3.94 18.79
N GLY A 639 -9.92 -3.58 19.94
CA GLY A 639 -10.09 -2.22 20.43
C GLY A 639 -9.30 -2.00 21.72
N ALA A 640 -8.56 -0.89 21.79
CA ALA A 640 -8.02 -0.37 23.05
C ALA A 640 -8.63 1.01 23.30
N GLU A 641 -9.39 1.16 24.37
CA GLU A 641 -10.17 2.36 24.62
C GLU A 641 -9.42 3.37 25.50
N PHE A 642 -9.37 4.61 25.04
CA PHE A 642 -8.66 5.71 25.68
C PHE A 642 -9.61 6.55 26.54
N VAL A 643 -9.25 6.75 27.80
CA VAL A 643 -10.00 7.51 28.80
C VAL A 643 -9.07 8.45 29.57
N LYS A 644 -9.59 9.60 30.00
CA LYS A 644 -8.88 10.53 30.88
C LYS A 644 -8.81 10.03 32.31
N ASP A 645 -9.83 9.27 32.70
CA ASP A 645 -9.97 8.73 34.04
C ASP A 645 -10.72 7.39 33.98
N ARG A 646 -10.24 6.41 34.74
CA ARG A 646 -10.72 5.01 34.70
C ARG A 646 -11.95 4.78 35.57
N ASP A 647 -12.24 5.67 36.50
CA ASP A 647 -13.38 5.52 37.41
C ASP A 647 -14.63 6.16 36.78
N THR A 648 -14.48 7.35 36.22
CA THR A 648 -15.54 8.09 35.50
C THR A 648 -15.71 7.63 34.06
N LEU A 649 -14.73 6.90 33.50
CA LEU A 649 -14.67 6.47 32.10
C LEU A 649 -14.73 7.63 31.11
N GLN A 650 -14.30 8.84 31.49
CA GLN A 650 -14.35 10.02 30.64
C GLN A 650 -13.54 9.77 29.34
N PRO A 651 -14.13 9.84 28.13
CA PRO A 651 -13.42 9.56 26.87
C PRO A 651 -12.25 10.49 26.60
N ASP A 652 -11.16 9.96 26.02
CA ASP A 652 -10.01 10.75 25.56
C ASP A 652 -9.75 10.65 24.04
N ALA A 653 -10.66 11.22 23.26
CA ALA A 653 -10.52 11.28 21.80
C ALA A 653 -9.31 12.11 21.33
N ALA A 654 -8.97 13.17 22.07
CA ALA A 654 -7.88 14.06 21.72
C ALA A 654 -6.52 13.39 21.94
N GLY A 655 -6.34 12.72 23.08
CA GLY A 655 -5.14 11.92 23.34
C GLY A 655 -4.97 10.81 22.32
N LEU A 656 -6.04 10.07 21.99
CA LEU A 656 -5.98 9.05 20.96
C LEU A 656 -5.61 9.62 19.58
N LYS A 657 -6.16 10.77 19.18
CA LYS A 657 -5.78 11.43 17.92
C LYS A 657 -4.29 11.75 17.88
N ALA A 658 -3.74 12.29 18.98
CA ALA A 658 -2.31 12.61 19.08
C ALA A 658 -1.44 11.35 18.93
N VAL A 659 -1.82 10.25 19.58
CA VAL A 659 -1.14 8.94 19.45
C VAL A 659 -1.17 8.45 18.00
N ILE A 660 -2.32 8.52 17.32
CA ILE A 660 -2.45 8.07 15.92
C ILE A 660 -1.51 8.87 14.99
N GLU A 661 -1.44 10.19 15.14
CA GLU A 661 -0.54 11.03 14.33
C GLU A 661 0.94 10.78 14.64
N ALA A 662 1.29 10.59 15.91
CA ALA A 662 2.65 10.26 16.33
C ALA A 662 3.08 8.88 15.78
N MET A 663 2.22 7.86 15.89
CA MET A 663 2.48 6.53 15.36
C MET A 663 2.62 6.52 13.83
N LYS A 664 1.81 7.32 13.11
CA LYS A 664 2.01 7.55 11.67
C LYS A 664 3.40 8.14 11.40
N GLY A 665 3.79 9.14 12.19
CA GLY A 665 5.13 9.75 12.16
C GLY A 665 6.26 8.75 12.44
N ALA A 666 5.98 7.67 13.16
CA ALA A 666 6.87 6.55 13.45
C ALA A 666 6.73 5.36 12.47
N GLY A 667 5.94 5.47 11.41
CA GLY A 667 5.80 4.41 10.40
C GLY A 667 4.76 3.33 10.73
N VAL A 668 3.77 3.61 11.59
CA VAL A 668 2.65 2.70 11.87
C VAL A 668 1.31 3.37 11.61
N LEU A 669 0.47 2.75 10.80
CA LEU A 669 -0.86 3.28 10.48
C LEU A 669 -1.89 2.77 11.48
N LEU A 670 -2.56 3.70 12.14
CA LEU A 670 -3.65 3.45 13.09
C LEU A 670 -4.88 4.30 12.73
N SER A 671 -6.01 3.97 13.36
CA SER A 671 -7.29 4.68 13.23
C SER A 671 -8.04 4.61 14.55
N SER A 672 -8.95 5.55 14.78
CA SER A 672 -9.91 5.48 15.87
C SER A 672 -11.26 4.91 15.39
N GLU A 673 -12.13 4.58 16.34
CA GLU A 673 -13.55 4.25 16.16
C GLU A 673 -14.33 4.46 17.48
N GLY A 674 -15.60 4.08 17.51
CA GLY A 674 -16.48 4.13 18.69
C GLY A 674 -17.31 5.43 18.77
N PRO A 675 -18.39 5.45 19.57
CA PRO A 675 -19.28 6.60 19.73
C PRO A 675 -18.58 7.92 20.07
N HIS A 676 -17.46 7.84 20.80
CA HIS A 676 -16.71 9.00 21.25
C HIS A 676 -15.37 9.20 20.52
N ASN A 677 -15.10 8.44 19.44
CA ASN A 677 -13.84 8.48 18.69
C ASN A 677 -12.58 8.25 19.55
N ASN A 678 -12.71 7.50 20.65
CA ASN A 678 -11.67 7.25 21.64
C ASN A 678 -11.23 5.78 21.70
N VAL A 679 -11.62 4.94 20.74
CA VAL A 679 -11.19 3.54 20.67
C VAL A 679 -10.13 3.39 19.59
N LEU A 680 -8.92 3.00 19.97
CA LEU A 680 -7.86 2.61 19.03
C LEU A 680 -8.27 1.33 18.32
N LYS A 681 -8.46 1.40 17.00
CA LYS A 681 -8.88 0.28 16.16
C LYS A 681 -7.66 -0.44 15.59
N ILE A 682 -7.54 -1.74 15.87
CA ILE A 682 -6.44 -2.60 15.43
C ILE A 682 -7.02 -3.79 14.65
N LYS A 683 -6.84 -3.77 13.33
CA LYS A 683 -7.28 -4.83 12.40
C LYS A 683 -6.30 -5.02 11.22
N PRO A 684 -5.05 -5.43 11.48
CA PRO A 684 -4.04 -5.63 10.44
C PRO A 684 -4.42 -6.74 9.44
N PRO A 685 -3.76 -6.86 8.29
CA PRO A 685 -3.79 -8.10 7.50
C PRO A 685 -3.49 -9.33 8.35
N LEU A 686 -4.10 -10.48 8.06
CA LEU A 686 -3.93 -11.71 8.84
C LEU A 686 -2.53 -12.32 8.74
N VAL A 687 -1.71 -11.86 7.80
CA VAL A 687 -0.32 -12.29 7.61
C VAL A 687 0.67 -11.58 8.53
N ILE A 688 0.20 -10.74 9.47
CA ILE A 688 1.07 -10.01 10.41
C ILE A 688 1.97 -10.95 11.19
N SER A 689 3.26 -10.62 11.26
CA SER A 689 4.25 -11.45 11.92
C SER A 689 4.34 -11.18 13.42
N GLU A 690 5.00 -12.08 14.15
CA GLU A 690 5.33 -11.88 15.57
C GLU A 690 6.15 -10.61 15.80
N ALA A 691 7.12 -10.37 14.90
CA ALA A 691 8.02 -9.24 14.96
C ALA A 691 7.28 -7.92 14.71
N ASP A 692 6.34 -7.89 13.75
CA ASP A 692 5.50 -6.72 13.51
C ASP A 692 4.65 -6.38 14.74
N CYS A 693 4.05 -7.39 15.39
CA CYS A 693 3.30 -7.19 16.63
C CYS A 693 4.17 -6.65 17.76
N ALA A 694 5.38 -7.20 17.95
CA ALA A 694 6.33 -6.74 18.96
C ALA A 694 6.81 -5.31 18.68
N HIS A 695 7.10 -4.99 17.42
CA HIS A 695 7.51 -3.67 16.97
C HIS A 695 6.40 -2.64 17.23
N PHE A 696 5.15 -2.95 16.86
CA PHE A 696 3.99 -2.10 17.14
C PHE A 696 3.84 -1.80 18.64
N LEU A 697 3.85 -2.83 19.49
CA LEU A 697 3.69 -2.67 20.94
C LEU A 697 4.82 -1.83 21.54
N SER A 698 6.06 -2.05 21.09
CA SER A 698 7.21 -1.26 21.55
C SER A 698 7.14 0.21 21.13
N LEU A 699 6.69 0.50 19.89
CA LEU A 699 6.53 1.88 19.43
C LEU A 699 5.36 2.58 20.12
N LEU A 700 4.28 1.86 20.42
CA LEU A 700 3.14 2.38 21.15
C LEU A 700 3.54 2.75 22.59
N ASP A 701 4.28 1.91 23.30
CA ASP A 701 4.82 2.18 24.66
C ASP A 701 5.63 3.50 24.69
N ARG A 702 6.57 3.64 23.75
CA ARG A 702 7.39 4.85 23.61
C ARG A 702 6.53 6.08 23.32
N THR A 703 5.61 5.97 22.36
CA THR A 703 4.75 7.07 21.96
C THR A 703 3.85 7.54 23.12
N LEU A 704 3.28 6.62 23.89
CA LEU A 704 2.48 6.96 25.06
C LEU A 704 3.33 7.66 26.14
N SER A 705 4.56 7.18 26.36
CA SER A 705 5.51 7.80 27.29
C SER A 705 5.90 9.23 26.88
N ASP A 706 6.22 9.43 25.60
CA ASP A 706 6.64 10.72 25.03
C ASP A 706 5.51 11.76 25.06
N LEU A 707 4.26 11.32 24.93
CA LEU A 707 3.07 12.17 25.04
C LEU A 707 2.59 12.38 26.49
N HIS A 708 3.25 11.74 27.46
CA HIS A 708 2.88 11.77 28.89
C HIS A 708 1.45 11.29 29.18
N LEU A 709 1.02 10.22 28.51
CA LEU A 709 -0.31 9.59 28.62
C LEU A 709 -0.33 8.30 29.47
#